data_AF-A0A1T5IAB8-F1
#
_entry.id   AF-A0A1T5IAB8-F1
#
_cell.length_a   1.000
_cell.length_b   1.000
_cell.length_c   1.000
_cell.angle_alpha   90.00
_cell.angle_beta   90.00
_cell.angle_gamma   90.00
#
_symmetry.space_group_name_H-M   'P 1'
#
loop_
_entity.id
_entity.type
_entity.pdbx_description
1 polymer ?
#
loop_
_entity_poly.entity_id
_entity_poly.type
_entity_poly.pdbx_seq_one_letter_code
_entity_poly.pdbx_strand_id
1 'polypeptide(L)'
;MPRRPLHPATWLRGARRVLRSAIGPRPAASREDALALSHPTTHAALALLASRDVPGAQSLVDEALAQPSPAPDAFVAAGVVAHRRHLHERALHLFDRAGDDALAAAPVPFVESLFRVDPQRGLALTCAWLDDASVTPDARTWHTVLRYVFAHGDDALRHRVHDRFVAAYRGQEQQWPGGAAEVEWLERWRGAARHTTAPAPVGRVPFAVMDYVQPGKGKSSQNIGDHVQTLSSLGHVVRRQNLRFHGRADLVGFAQDMQERVRPELRLDGTATDVELYRVDRDGSSFQAFPEGTWLLEFGWHSHDLAGTGVWDFPMHENLRPIFVSFHCNKRGLLTPEVLDYLRAHGPVGCRDWTTVDLLLSLDVPAFFSGCLTTTVSTVFPELDEHPAPATVHVDAVREPVPDGQENIKQSYRGVKDRTFVENMREAVRLLEWYRTSFTHVVTKRLHCYLPTTSLGLDVDFQPANYADVRFAGLHPLDHDGFEAIRTGMLARLEPVLSAIFAGQDAESVYALWRETVAPEVETARARHVAATPLPALPAEPAALAAPAAVTAPADGAADAVDVVLLPKRGELPHVGEAVRALDVAATTPLRVWLVGPGVARVSVPELSSRTSVLRVPTGSLDLGALGLVPAQRAHHALLPHLLPDVDRAVVLPVDAVVLGDVADLAAVDLGSTAVAARHTSHADPSGFGLLYRAARRLDDAPATAYDFYRRIHARHVFDFNAFDADVLVLDLARLRADGYTAESLVAMREFRIDAREALHLYTGPHRTELDAVWDHVPTRDLPDAEARLVHWADPVKPWDDAYVARQDLWHARVTEPTVRVAS
;
A
#
# COMPACT_ATOMS: atom_id res chain seq x y z
N MET A 1 0.46 -37.90 -47.97
CA MET A 1 1.76 -38.35 -47.45
C MET A 1 2.12 -37.53 -46.22
N PRO A 2 2.49 -38.16 -45.10
CA PRO A 2 2.58 -37.52 -43.80
C PRO A 2 3.98 -36.92 -43.58
N ARG A 3 4.05 -35.72 -43.00
CA ARG A 3 5.26 -35.22 -42.34
C ARG A 3 5.20 -35.61 -40.86
N ARG A 4 6.19 -36.39 -40.45
CA ARG A 4 6.42 -36.83 -39.07
C ARG A 4 6.84 -35.66 -38.16
N PRO A 5 6.65 -35.78 -36.84
CA PRO A 5 6.91 -34.73 -35.85
C PRO A 5 8.40 -34.66 -35.50
N LEU A 6 8.89 -33.45 -35.21
CA LEU A 6 10.23 -33.22 -34.67
C LEU A 6 10.18 -33.21 -33.14
N HIS A 7 11.04 -34.02 -32.54
CA HIS A 7 11.23 -34.26 -31.11
C HIS A 7 11.92 -33.05 -30.41
N PRO A 8 11.57 -32.72 -29.15
CA PRO A 8 12.20 -31.63 -28.41
C PRO A 8 13.47 -32.14 -27.69
N ALA A 9 14.66 -31.86 -28.24
CA ALA A 9 15.94 -32.16 -27.58
C ALA A 9 17.10 -31.24 -27.99
N THR A 10 16.81 -30.03 -28.51
CA THR A 10 17.84 -29.11 -29.02
C THR A 10 17.61 -27.68 -28.54
N TRP A 11 17.66 -27.46 -27.23
CA TRP A 11 17.92 -26.14 -26.63
C TRP A 11 19.06 -26.12 -25.61
N LEU A 12 19.77 -27.26 -25.44
CA LEU A 12 20.87 -27.40 -24.47
C LEU A 12 22.28 -27.52 -25.08
N ARG A 13 22.47 -27.23 -26.38
CA ARG A 13 23.81 -27.29 -27.03
C ARG A 13 24.34 -25.98 -27.61
N GLY A 14 23.59 -24.88 -27.51
CA GLY A 14 24.03 -23.54 -27.97
C GLY A 14 24.84 -22.74 -26.94
N ALA A 15 24.66 -22.98 -25.63
CA ALA A 15 25.24 -22.14 -24.59
C ALA A 15 26.64 -22.56 -24.09
N ARG A 16 27.18 -23.69 -24.55
CA ARG A 16 28.49 -24.22 -24.07
C ARG A 16 29.70 -23.91 -24.96
N ARG A 17 29.55 -23.20 -26.08
CA ARG A 17 30.64 -22.96 -27.06
C ARG A 17 31.06 -21.50 -27.29
N VAL A 18 30.66 -20.57 -26.41
CA VAL A 18 31.16 -19.17 -26.44
C VAL A 18 32.15 -18.88 -25.29
N LEU A 19 32.37 -19.81 -24.36
CA LEU A 19 33.17 -19.57 -23.14
C LEU A 19 34.59 -20.19 -23.11
N ARG A 20 35.18 -20.56 -24.26
CA ARG A 20 36.56 -21.10 -24.30
C ARG A 20 37.36 -20.62 -25.52
N SER A 21 37.71 -19.34 -25.57
CA SER A 21 38.89 -18.85 -26.29
C SER A 21 39.23 -17.40 -25.92
N ALA A 22 39.79 -17.19 -24.73
CA ALA A 22 40.62 -16.04 -24.36
C ALA A 22 41.10 -16.24 -22.91
N ILE A 23 42.23 -16.94 -22.72
CA ILE A 23 42.86 -17.06 -21.40
C ILE A 23 44.09 -16.15 -21.41
N GLY A 24 43.88 -14.90 -21.00
CA GLY A 24 44.89 -14.16 -20.23
C GLY A 24 44.61 -14.40 -18.73
N PRO A 25 45.51 -13.97 -17.82
CA PRO A 25 45.27 -14.12 -16.38
C PRO A 25 43.96 -13.40 -16.02
N ARG A 26 42.94 -14.17 -15.61
CA ARG A 26 41.63 -13.64 -15.24
C ARG A 26 41.77 -12.82 -13.95
N PRO A 27 41.14 -11.64 -13.84
CA PRO A 27 40.92 -11.01 -12.54
C PRO A 27 40.09 -11.95 -11.66
N ALA A 28 40.14 -11.76 -10.34
CA ALA A 28 39.34 -12.50 -9.37
C ALA A 28 37.88 -12.64 -9.86
N ALA A 29 37.33 -13.85 -9.83
CA ALA A 29 35.97 -14.13 -10.28
C ALA A 29 34.99 -13.15 -9.63
N SER A 30 34.09 -12.56 -10.42
CA SER A 30 33.07 -11.68 -9.86
C SER A 30 32.12 -12.48 -8.96
N ARG A 31 31.42 -11.82 -8.02
CA ARG A 31 30.40 -12.48 -7.19
C ARG A 31 29.34 -13.19 -8.04
N GLU A 32 29.02 -12.63 -9.21
CA GLU A 32 28.10 -13.22 -10.19
C GLU A 32 28.68 -14.50 -10.80
N ASP A 33 29.95 -14.52 -11.17
CA ASP A 33 30.61 -15.74 -11.68
C ASP A 33 30.66 -16.85 -10.62
N ALA A 34 30.91 -16.48 -9.36
CA ALA A 34 30.90 -17.43 -8.24
C ALA A 34 29.49 -17.98 -7.97
N LEU A 35 28.46 -17.13 -8.04
CA LEU A 35 27.06 -17.52 -7.89
C LEU A 35 26.61 -18.43 -9.04
N ALA A 36 26.96 -18.09 -10.28
CA ALA A 36 26.62 -18.90 -11.46
C ALA A 36 27.23 -20.32 -11.42
N LEU A 37 28.37 -20.49 -10.73
CA LEU A 37 29.03 -21.78 -10.57
C LEU A 37 28.50 -22.60 -9.39
N SER A 38 28.19 -21.95 -8.26
CA SER A 38 27.77 -22.61 -7.02
C SER A 38 26.25 -22.77 -6.88
N HIS A 39 25.49 -21.82 -7.43
CA HIS A 39 24.03 -21.68 -7.33
C HIS A 39 23.41 -21.33 -8.70
N PRO A 40 23.51 -22.22 -9.70
CA PRO A 40 23.10 -21.95 -11.07
C PRO A 40 21.59 -21.67 -11.21
N THR A 41 20.75 -22.29 -10.39
CA THR A 41 19.29 -22.09 -10.39
C THR A 41 18.96 -20.71 -9.86
N THR A 42 19.58 -20.31 -8.74
CA THR A 42 19.43 -18.96 -8.17
C THR A 42 19.87 -17.89 -9.17
N HIS A 43 21.02 -18.09 -9.84
CA HIS A 43 21.50 -17.18 -10.88
C HIS A 43 20.51 -17.05 -12.04
N ALA A 44 19.96 -18.16 -12.54
CA ALA A 44 18.98 -18.16 -13.63
C ALA A 44 17.66 -17.48 -13.22
N ALA A 45 17.16 -17.73 -12.00
CA ALA A 45 15.97 -17.07 -11.47
C ALA A 45 16.18 -15.55 -11.35
N LEU A 46 17.33 -15.10 -10.84
CA LEU A 46 17.67 -13.67 -10.77
C LEU A 46 17.71 -13.01 -12.16
N ALA A 47 18.23 -13.69 -13.17
CA ALA A 47 18.25 -13.19 -14.55
C ALA A 47 16.83 -12.99 -15.11
N LEU A 48 15.92 -13.93 -14.87
CA LEU A 48 14.50 -13.83 -15.26
C LEU A 48 13.78 -12.70 -14.50
N LEU A 49 14.04 -12.57 -13.20
CA LEU A 49 13.49 -11.47 -12.41
C LEU A 49 14.03 -10.10 -12.88
N ALA A 50 15.29 -10.03 -13.31
CA ALA A 50 15.88 -8.82 -13.87
C ALA A 50 15.25 -8.44 -15.22
N SER A 51 14.87 -9.41 -16.06
CA SER A 51 14.11 -9.18 -17.28
C SER A 51 12.59 -8.98 -17.06
N ARG A 52 12.14 -8.97 -15.79
CA ARG A 52 10.74 -8.87 -15.36
C ARG A 52 9.86 -10.05 -15.78
N ASP A 53 10.46 -11.20 -16.07
CA ASP A 53 9.76 -12.45 -16.34
C ASP A 53 9.49 -13.23 -15.03
N VAL A 54 8.57 -12.72 -14.24
CA VAL A 54 8.15 -13.37 -12.97
C VAL A 54 7.50 -14.74 -13.20
N PRO A 55 6.59 -14.93 -14.18
CA PRO A 55 6.04 -16.25 -14.47
C PRO A 55 7.11 -17.27 -14.86
N GLY A 56 8.05 -16.90 -15.74
CA GLY A 56 9.16 -17.79 -16.12
C GLY A 56 10.06 -18.13 -14.93
N ALA A 57 10.36 -17.16 -14.07
CA ALA A 57 11.13 -17.41 -12.84
C ALA A 57 10.39 -18.37 -11.89
N GLN A 58 9.06 -18.22 -11.75
CA GLN A 58 8.24 -19.12 -10.93
C GLN A 58 8.23 -20.54 -11.49
N SER A 59 7.98 -20.71 -12.79
CA SER A 59 8.00 -22.03 -13.43
C SER A 59 9.35 -22.74 -13.29
N LEU A 60 10.46 -22.01 -13.44
CA LEU A 60 11.81 -22.55 -13.26
C LEU A 60 12.01 -23.12 -11.85
N VAL A 61 11.61 -22.36 -10.81
CA VAL A 61 11.80 -22.81 -9.41
C VAL A 61 10.82 -23.91 -9.02
N ASP A 62 9.60 -23.88 -9.55
CA ASP A 62 8.62 -24.95 -9.34
C ASP A 62 9.12 -26.28 -9.93
N GLU A 63 9.67 -26.25 -11.16
CA GLU A 63 10.25 -27.44 -11.81
C GLU A 63 11.47 -27.97 -11.04
N ALA A 64 12.32 -27.07 -10.53
CA ALA A 64 13.49 -27.44 -9.73
C ALA A 64 13.09 -28.08 -8.38
N LEU A 65 12.03 -27.57 -7.75
CA LEU A 65 11.50 -28.12 -6.49
C LEU A 65 10.73 -29.43 -6.68
N ALA A 66 10.21 -29.70 -7.89
CA ALA A 66 9.50 -30.95 -8.19
C ALA A 66 10.41 -32.17 -8.36
N GLN A 67 11.74 -31.98 -8.38
CA GLN A 67 12.69 -33.09 -8.44
C GLN A 67 12.58 -33.97 -7.18
N PRO A 68 12.80 -35.30 -7.24
CA PRO A 68 12.66 -36.18 -6.08
C PRO A 68 13.54 -35.83 -4.87
N SER A 69 14.67 -35.16 -5.11
CA SER A 69 15.58 -34.64 -4.09
C SER A 69 16.10 -33.28 -4.54
N PRO A 70 15.34 -32.19 -4.32
CA PRO A 70 15.75 -30.85 -4.74
C PRO A 70 17.04 -30.45 -4.04
N ALA A 71 17.97 -29.87 -4.80
CA ALA A 71 19.21 -29.33 -4.22
C ALA A 71 18.90 -28.08 -3.36
N PRO A 72 19.73 -27.75 -2.35
CA PRO A 72 19.59 -26.51 -1.58
C PRO A 72 19.44 -25.24 -2.45
N ASP A 73 20.18 -25.14 -3.55
CA ASP A 73 20.07 -24.04 -4.54
C ASP A 73 18.64 -23.84 -5.08
N ALA A 74 17.86 -24.93 -5.25
CA ALA A 74 16.46 -24.81 -5.69
C ALA A 74 15.60 -24.10 -4.63
N PHE A 75 15.82 -24.39 -3.36
CA PHE A 75 15.15 -23.72 -2.25
C PHE A 75 15.58 -22.25 -2.12
N VAL A 76 16.87 -21.94 -2.30
CA VAL A 76 17.35 -20.54 -2.36
C VAL A 76 16.68 -19.79 -3.50
N ALA A 77 16.69 -20.34 -4.71
CA ALA A 77 16.10 -19.71 -5.89
C ALA A 77 14.59 -19.45 -5.67
N ALA A 78 13.86 -20.44 -5.16
CA ALA A 78 12.44 -20.30 -4.84
C ALA A 78 12.19 -19.24 -3.75
N GLY A 79 13.03 -19.19 -2.71
CA GLY A 79 12.98 -18.17 -1.66
C GLY A 79 13.19 -16.76 -2.23
N VAL A 80 14.13 -16.59 -3.16
CA VAL A 80 14.36 -15.32 -3.86
C VAL A 80 13.16 -14.90 -4.70
N VAL A 81 12.54 -15.83 -5.45
CA VAL A 81 11.33 -15.54 -6.23
C VAL A 81 10.17 -15.15 -5.31
N ALA A 82 9.94 -15.90 -4.23
CA ALA A 82 8.91 -15.60 -3.24
C ALA A 82 9.14 -14.23 -2.57
N HIS A 83 10.37 -13.93 -2.17
CA HIS A 83 10.76 -12.63 -1.60
C HIS A 83 10.50 -11.50 -2.60
N ARG A 84 10.85 -11.68 -3.88
CA ARG A 84 10.63 -10.67 -4.93
C ARG A 84 9.14 -10.41 -5.19
N ARG A 85 8.29 -11.40 -4.90
CA ARG A 85 6.83 -11.31 -4.94
C ARG A 85 6.21 -10.84 -3.61
N HIS A 86 7.04 -10.48 -2.63
CA HIS A 86 6.64 -10.03 -1.28
C HIS A 86 5.93 -11.11 -0.44
N LEU A 87 6.16 -12.40 -0.75
CA LEU A 87 5.63 -13.55 0.00
C LEU A 87 6.63 -13.95 1.09
N HIS A 88 6.79 -13.11 2.11
CA HIS A 88 7.91 -13.22 3.06
C HIS A 88 7.87 -14.48 3.93
N GLU A 89 6.69 -14.96 4.32
CA GLU A 89 6.55 -16.22 5.08
C GLU A 89 7.01 -17.42 4.25
N ARG A 90 6.52 -17.55 3.01
CA ARG A 90 6.97 -18.58 2.07
C ARG A 90 8.47 -18.46 1.78
N ALA A 91 8.97 -17.24 1.59
CA ALA A 91 10.38 -17.01 1.34
C ALA A 91 11.24 -17.49 2.51
N LEU A 92 10.89 -17.14 3.75
CA LEU A 92 11.61 -17.58 4.95
C LEU A 92 11.58 -19.10 5.11
N HIS A 93 10.41 -19.73 4.91
CA HIS A 93 10.28 -21.19 4.93
C HIS A 93 11.24 -21.85 3.93
N LEU A 94 11.30 -21.34 2.69
CA LEU A 94 12.18 -21.87 1.65
C LEU A 94 13.67 -21.64 1.98
N PHE A 95 14.02 -20.49 2.56
CA PHE A 95 15.40 -20.25 3.00
C PHE A 95 15.80 -21.16 4.16
N ASP A 96 14.91 -21.42 5.12
CA ASP A 96 15.19 -22.35 6.22
C ASP A 96 15.44 -23.78 5.71
N ARG A 97 14.75 -24.19 4.64
CA ARG A 97 14.98 -25.46 3.95
C ARG A 97 16.32 -25.52 3.22
N ALA A 98 16.84 -24.39 2.74
CA ALA A 98 18.16 -24.29 2.12
C ALA A 98 19.30 -24.31 3.15
N GLY A 99 19.04 -23.94 4.41
CA GLY A 99 20.05 -23.86 5.46
C GLY A 99 21.11 -22.79 5.16
N ASP A 100 22.38 -23.12 5.36
CA ASP A 100 23.51 -22.18 5.21
C ASP A 100 23.63 -21.60 3.79
N ASP A 101 23.13 -22.31 2.77
CA ASP A 101 23.17 -21.85 1.39
C ASP A 101 22.32 -20.58 1.17
N ALA A 102 21.26 -20.37 1.97
CA ALA A 102 20.48 -19.14 1.92
C ALA A 102 21.34 -17.91 2.25
N LEU A 103 22.18 -18.01 3.29
CA LEU A 103 23.08 -16.94 3.69
C LEU A 103 24.23 -16.76 2.70
N ALA A 104 24.71 -17.85 2.11
CA ALA A 104 25.79 -17.79 1.12
C ALA A 104 25.36 -17.12 -0.20
N ALA A 105 24.19 -17.48 -0.72
CA ALA A 105 23.74 -17.08 -2.05
C ALA A 105 22.75 -15.89 -2.05
N ALA A 106 21.91 -15.75 -1.03
CA ALA A 106 20.87 -14.73 -0.96
C ALA A 106 20.72 -14.07 0.43
N PRO A 107 21.81 -13.55 1.04
CA PRO A 107 21.79 -13.07 2.42
C PRO A 107 20.81 -11.93 2.66
N VAL A 108 20.69 -10.97 1.73
CA VAL A 108 19.78 -9.82 1.87
C VAL A 108 18.31 -10.26 1.79
N PRO A 109 17.84 -10.98 0.74
CA PRO A 109 16.48 -11.54 0.71
C PRO A 109 16.12 -12.38 1.93
N PHE A 110 17.07 -13.18 2.44
CA PHE A 110 16.90 -13.96 3.65
C PHE A 110 16.67 -13.07 4.87
N VAL A 111 17.60 -12.14 5.17
CA VAL A 111 17.50 -11.23 6.33
C VAL A 111 16.24 -10.39 6.26
N GLU A 112 15.91 -9.82 5.09
CA GLU A 112 14.69 -9.01 4.94
C GLU A 112 13.42 -9.84 5.18
N SER A 113 13.37 -11.09 4.72
CA SER A 113 12.20 -11.95 4.95
C SER A 113 12.14 -12.42 6.40
N LEU A 114 13.29 -12.75 7.01
CA LEU A 114 13.41 -13.10 8.42
C LEU A 114 12.87 -12.00 9.32
N PHE A 115 13.35 -10.76 9.20
CA PHE A 115 12.87 -9.67 10.05
C PHE A 115 11.42 -9.28 9.80
N ARG A 116 10.87 -9.51 8.60
CA ARG A 116 9.46 -9.22 8.32
C ARG A 116 8.50 -10.23 8.93
N VAL A 117 8.93 -11.48 9.07
CA VAL A 117 8.11 -12.59 9.59
C VAL A 117 8.36 -12.80 11.08
N ASP A 118 9.62 -12.80 11.49
CA ASP A 118 10.06 -13.06 12.86
C ASP A 118 11.22 -12.10 13.25
N PRO A 119 10.90 -10.85 13.62
CA PRO A 119 11.89 -9.88 14.08
C PRO A 119 12.69 -10.39 15.29
N GLN A 120 12.09 -11.17 16.19
CA GLN A 120 12.78 -11.65 17.40
C GLN A 120 13.88 -12.65 17.05
N ARG A 121 13.58 -13.60 16.15
CA ARG A 121 14.60 -14.51 15.59
C ARG A 121 15.66 -13.74 14.81
N GLY A 122 15.27 -12.69 14.07
CA GLY A 122 16.19 -11.78 13.41
C GLY A 122 17.19 -11.10 14.38
N LEU A 123 16.69 -10.59 15.51
CA LEU A 123 17.53 -9.98 16.56
C LEU A 123 18.44 -11.02 17.22
N ALA A 124 17.92 -12.22 17.54
CA ALA A 124 18.71 -13.29 18.13
C ALA A 124 19.86 -13.75 17.20
N LEU A 125 19.57 -13.93 15.91
CA LEU A 125 20.58 -14.25 14.89
C LEU A 125 21.63 -13.15 14.76
N THR A 126 21.19 -11.89 14.85
CA THR A 126 22.09 -10.72 14.81
C THR A 126 23.06 -10.73 15.99
N CYS A 127 22.58 -11.00 17.21
CA CYS A 127 23.44 -11.14 18.39
C CYS A 127 24.44 -12.29 18.21
N ALA A 128 23.98 -13.45 17.73
CA ALA A 128 24.86 -14.58 17.47
C ALA A 128 25.98 -14.24 16.45
N TRP A 129 25.66 -13.52 15.38
CA TRP A 129 26.66 -13.05 14.40
C TRP A 129 27.64 -12.02 14.96
N LEU A 130 27.24 -11.23 15.96
CA LEU A 130 28.14 -10.30 16.64
C LEU A 130 29.10 -11.00 17.61
N ASP A 131 28.66 -12.12 18.19
CA ASP A 131 29.42 -12.88 19.19
C ASP A 131 30.30 -13.97 18.55
N ASP A 132 29.96 -14.45 17.35
CA ASP A 132 30.74 -15.43 16.59
C ASP A 132 31.60 -14.78 15.50
N ALA A 133 32.91 -14.70 15.76
CA ALA A 133 33.89 -14.14 14.82
C ALA A 133 34.06 -14.94 13.52
N SER A 134 33.60 -16.21 13.47
CA SER A 134 33.67 -17.04 12.26
C SER A 134 32.62 -16.64 11.23
N VAL A 135 31.52 -16.00 11.64
CA VAL A 135 30.47 -15.53 10.75
C VAL A 135 30.77 -14.10 10.31
N THR A 136 30.94 -13.92 8.99
CA THR A 136 31.34 -12.63 8.40
C THR A 136 30.40 -12.19 7.28
N PRO A 137 29.15 -11.80 7.61
CA PRO A 137 28.25 -11.22 6.61
C PRO A 137 28.90 -10.00 5.94
N ASP A 138 28.57 -9.79 4.67
CA ASP A 138 29.08 -8.65 3.92
C ASP A 138 28.49 -7.31 4.40
N ALA A 139 29.07 -6.20 3.96
CA ALA A 139 28.66 -4.87 4.36
C ALA A 139 27.20 -4.55 4.01
N ARG A 140 26.67 -5.07 2.89
CA ARG A 140 25.27 -4.88 2.48
C ARG A 140 24.31 -5.63 3.40
N THR A 141 24.71 -6.82 3.84
CA THR A 141 23.94 -7.64 4.78
C THR A 141 23.92 -6.96 6.15
N TRP A 142 25.06 -6.49 6.66
CA TRP A 142 25.10 -5.72 7.91
C TRP A 142 24.31 -4.42 7.84
N HIS A 143 24.36 -3.69 6.72
CA HIS A 143 23.50 -2.53 6.51
C HIS A 143 22.01 -2.91 6.55
N THR A 144 21.63 -4.03 5.94
CA THR A 144 20.25 -4.54 5.97
C THR A 144 19.81 -4.89 7.39
N VAL A 145 20.65 -5.60 8.14
CA VAL A 145 20.42 -5.88 9.56
C VAL A 145 20.26 -4.58 10.36
N LEU A 146 21.16 -3.62 10.18
CA LEU A 146 21.12 -2.34 10.87
C LEU A 146 19.78 -1.61 10.65
N ARG A 147 19.26 -1.60 9.42
CA ARG A 147 17.95 -1.01 9.10
C ARG A 147 16.84 -1.58 9.98
N TYR A 148 16.78 -2.90 10.17
CA TYR A 148 15.78 -3.54 11.03
C TYR A 148 16.08 -3.39 12.52
N VAL A 149 17.35 -3.32 12.92
CA VAL A 149 17.74 -3.06 14.31
C VAL A 149 17.33 -1.63 14.74
N PHE A 150 17.32 -0.65 13.84
CA PHE A 150 16.70 0.65 14.12
C PHE A 150 15.22 0.55 14.47
N ALA A 151 14.48 -0.38 13.84
CA ALA A 151 13.05 -0.55 14.05
C ALA A 151 12.69 -1.44 15.25
N HIS A 152 13.49 -2.46 15.53
CA HIS A 152 13.13 -3.51 16.51
C HIS A 152 14.14 -3.70 17.64
N GLY A 153 15.38 -3.23 17.48
CA GLY A 153 16.45 -3.43 18.44
C GLY A 153 16.56 -2.32 19.47
N ASP A 154 17.26 -2.61 20.57
CA ASP A 154 17.63 -1.61 21.56
C ASP A 154 18.85 -0.76 21.12
N ASP A 155 19.13 0.28 21.90
CA ASP A 155 20.22 1.21 21.61
C ASP A 155 21.60 0.54 21.66
N ALA A 156 21.82 -0.43 22.55
CA ALA A 156 23.11 -1.11 22.69
C ALA A 156 23.41 -2.00 21.47
N LEU A 157 22.42 -2.78 21.02
CA LEU A 157 22.52 -3.61 19.83
C LEU A 157 22.71 -2.74 18.58
N ARG A 158 21.97 -1.64 18.45
CA ARG A 158 22.14 -0.70 17.32
C ARG A 158 23.58 -0.22 17.21
N HIS A 159 24.19 0.21 18.31
CA HIS A 159 25.59 0.68 18.30
C HIS A 159 26.57 -0.42 17.87
N ARG A 160 26.43 -1.65 18.40
CA ARG A 160 27.27 -2.79 18.03
C ARG A 160 27.15 -3.14 16.55
N VAL A 161 25.93 -3.18 16.03
CA VAL A 161 25.67 -3.48 14.61
C VAL A 161 26.19 -2.36 13.70
N HIS A 162 26.04 -1.10 14.11
CA HIS A 162 26.58 0.04 13.37
C HIS A 162 28.11 -0.05 13.23
N ASP A 163 28.83 -0.33 14.33
CA ASP A 163 30.29 -0.49 14.29
C ASP A 163 30.72 -1.66 13.43
N ARG A 164 29.98 -2.78 13.50
CA ARG A 164 30.22 -3.95 12.66
C ARG A 164 30.00 -3.65 11.18
N PHE A 165 28.93 -2.93 10.84
CA PHE A 165 28.64 -2.47 9.49
C PHE A 165 29.78 -1.60 8.93
N VAL A 166 30.20 -0.57 9.66
CA VAL A 166 31.29 0.34 9.23
C VAL A 166 32.61 -0.43 9.05
N ALA A 167 32.94 -1.34 9.97
CA ALA A 167 34.12 -2.18 9.86
C ALA A 167 34.08 -3.10 8.62
N ALA A 168 32.93 -3.74 8.36
CA ALA A 168 32.74 -4.58 7.18
C ALA A 168 32.87 -3.77 5.88
N TYR A 169 32.28 -2.56 5.84
CA TYR A 169 32.34 -1.68 4.67
C TYR A 169 33.78 -1.26 4.32
N ARG A 170 34.59 -0.86 5.31
CA ARG A 170 36.00 -0.49 5.10
C ARG A 170 36.83 -1.61 4.46
N GLY A 171 36.48 -2.88 4.73
CA GLY A 171 37.11 -4.03 4.10
C GLY A 171 36.58 -4.37 2.69
N GLN A 172 35.49 -3.73 2.24
CA GLN A 172 34.73 -4.11 1.06
C GLN A 172 34.32 -2.92 0.18
N GLU A 173 34.96 -1.76 0.31
CA GLU A 173 34.59 -0.51 -0.38
C GLU A 173 34.42 -0.70 -1.90
N GLN A 174 35.34 -1.44 -2.53
CA GLN A 174 35.31 -1.72 -3.97
C GLN A 174 34.13 -2.60 -4.40
N GLN A 175 33.56 -3.40 -3.49
CA GLN A 175 32.42 -4.29 -3.76
C GLN A 175 31.08 -3.57 -3.63
N TRP A 176 31.05 -2.45 -2.90
CA TRP A 176 29.87 -1.60 -2.79
C TRP A 176 30.21 -0.11 -2.82
N PRO A 177 30.55 0.47 -3.99
CA PRO A 177 30.93 1.88 -4.08
C PRO A 177 29.89 2.88 -3.52
N GLY A 178 28.59 2.52 -3.59
CA GLY A 178 27.51 3.32 -3.02
C GLY A 178 27.43 3.31 -1.48
N GLY A 179 28.12 2.38 -0.81
CA GLY A 179 28.05 2.22 0.65
C GLY A 179 28.68 3.37 1.43
N ALA A 180 29.65 4.10 0.84
CA ALA A 180 30.27 5.26 1.48
C ALA A 180 29.22 6.30 1.89
N ALA A 181 28.24 6.51 1.01
CA ALA A 181 27.18 7.48 1.20
C ALA A 181 26.15 7.03 2.26
N GLU A 182 26.04 5.73 2.53
CA GLU A 182 25.22 5.17 3.62
C GLU A 182 25.97 5.25 4.95
N VAL A 183 27.27 4.93 4.97
CA VAL A 183 28.12 5.10 6.17
C VAL A 183 28.08 6.56 6.63
N GLU A 184 28.40 7.51 5.75
CA GLU A 184 28.38 8.95 6.08
C GLU A 184 27.01 9.42 6.61
N TRP A 185 25.92 8.86 6.06
CA TRP A 185 24.56 9.19 6.50
C TRP A 185 24.27 8.67 7.90
N LEU A 186 24.62 7.41 8.16
CA LEU A 186 24.34 6.72 9.41
C LEU A 186 25.19 7.23 10.58
N GLU A 187 26.36 7.83 10.30
CA GLU A 187 27.16 8.53 11.32
C GLU A 187 26.37 9.62 12.06
N ARG A 188 25.37 10.25 11.43
CA ARG A 188 24.47 11.23 12.08
C ARG A 188 23.66 10.64 13.25
N TRP A 189 23.51 9.32 13.26
CA TRP A 189 22.72 8.57 14.23
C TRP A 189 23.60 7.78 15.21
N ARG A 190 24.93 7.93 15.12
CA ARG A 190 25.86 7.33 16.08
C ARG A 190 25.64 7.96 17.46
N GLY A 191 25.38 7.13 18.46
CA GLY A 191 25.14 7.60 19.83
C GLY A 191 23.74 8.19 20.05
N ALA A 192 22.88 8.24 19.01
CA ALA A 192 21.48 8.56 19.21
C ALA A 192 20.88 7.58 20.22
N ALA A 193 19.90 8.00 21.00
CA ALA A 193 19.18 7.15 21.94
C ALA A 193 17.70 7.52 21.88
N ARG A 194 16.83 6.54 22.06
CA ARG A 194 15.39 6.77 21.96
C ARG A 194 14.86 7.48 23.20
N HIS A 195 13.87 8.36 23.01
CA HIS A 195 13.10 9.02 24.08
C HIS A 195 13.97 9.73 25.12
N THR A 196 14.96 10.50 24.65
CA THR A 196 15.87 11.22 25.55
C THR A 196 15.32 12.59 25.92
N THR A 197 15.32 12.92 27.21
CA THR A 197 14.88 14.25 27.67
C THR A 197 16.07 15.22 27.67
N ALA A 198 15.89 16.36 26.99
CA ALA A 198 16.84 17.47 27.07
C ALA A 198 16.49 18.41 28.25
N PRO A 199 17.45 19.17 28.80
CA PRO A 199 17.17 20.14 29.85
C PRO A 199 16.18 21.23 29.41
N ALA A 200 15.23 21.58 30.27
CA ALA A 200 14.30 22.69 30.04
C ALA A 200 15.04 24.04 29.92
N PRO A 201 14.74 24.86 28.90
CA PRO A 201 15.33 26.19 28.80
C PRO A 201 14.76 27.11 29.89
N VAL A 202 15.63 27.85 30.57
CA VAL A 202 15.23 28.72 31.70
C VAL A 202 14.58 29.99 31.17
N GLY A 203 13.31 30.21 31.53
CA GLY A 203 12.58 31.45 31.20
C GLY A 203 12.24 31.61 29.72
N ARG A 204 12.29 30.52 28.94
CA ARG A 204 11.98 30.51 27.49
C ARG A 204 10.93 29.46 27.18
N VAL A 205 10.10 29.73 26.18
CA VAL A 205 9.13 28.75 25.67
C VAL A 205 9.85 27.85 24.64
N PRO A 206 9.93 26.53 24.85
CA PRO A 206 10.50 25.62 23.85
C PRO A 206 9.52 25.39 22.70
N PHE A 207 9.99 25.59 21.47
CA PHE A 207 9.18 25.42 20.26
C PHE A 207 9.99 24.74 19.15
N ALA A 208 9.44 23.72 18.50
CA ALA A 208 10.12 22.96 17.46
C ALA A 208 9.66 23.33 16.04
N VAL A 209 10.59 23.28 15.08
CA VAL A 209 10.35 23.36 13.64
C VAL A 209 10.74 22.05 12.96
N MET A 210 9.98 21.66 11.94
CA MET A 210 10.03 20.31 11.37
C MET A 210 11.02 20.15 10.20
N ASP A 211 11.83 19.10 10.26
CA ASP A 211 12.72 18.55 9.24
C ASP A 211 12.29 17.09 8.93
N TYR A 212 12.86 16.48 7.89
CA TYR A 212 12.33 15.25 7.27
C TYR A 212 13.41 14.17 7.07
N VAL A 213 14.36 14.10 8.01
CA VAL A 213 15.49 13.15 8.00
C VAL A 213 15.15 11.94 8.88
N GLN A 214 15.66 10.76 8.50
CA GLN A 214 15.57 9.54 9.30
C GLN A 214 16.78 8.62 9.05
N PRO A 215 17.02 7.59 9.88
CA PRO A 215 18.13 6.65 9.70
C PRO A 215 18.24 6.04 8.30
N GLY A 216 17.10 5.78 7.65
CA GLY A 216 17.09 5.34 6.25
C GLY A 216 17.34 6.48 5.26
N LYS A 217 18.54 6.57 4.68
CA LYS A 217 18.84 7.55 3.62
C LYS A 217 17.86 7.46 2.46
N GLY A 218 17.55 6.25 2.01
CA GLY A 218 16.60 6.01 0.92
C GLY A 218 15.16 6.46 1.24
N LYS A 219 14.78 6.52 2.51
CA LYS A 219 13.42 6.84 2.99
C LYS A 219 13.24 8.26 3.48
N SER A 220 14.33 8.97 3.78
CA SER A 220 14.28 10.41 4.05
C SER A 220 13.79 11.19 2.83
N SER A 221 13.15 12.34 3.06
CA SER A 221 12.55 13.10 1.95
C SER A 221 13.60 13.66 0.98
N GLN A 222 13.23 13.79 -0.29
CA GLN A 222 13.96 14.54 -1.33
C GLN A 222 13.11 15.68 -1.91
N ASN A 223 11.96 15.96 -1.30
CA ASN A 223 10.98 16.90 -1.80
C ASN A 223 11.17 18.25 -1.10
N ILE A 224 11.63 19.26 -1.82
CA ILE A 224 11.79 20.61 -1.26
C ILE A 224 10.43 21.19 -0.80
N GLY A 225 9.32 20.71 -1.38
CA GLY A 225 7.97 21.07 -0.97
C GLY A 225 7.64 20.74 0.50
N ASP A 226 8.39 19.85 1.14
CA ASP A 226 8.22 19.59 2.59
C ASP A 226 8.78 20.75 3.41
N HIS A 227 9.90 21.35 3.00
CA HIS A 227 10.45 22.55 3.63
C HIS A 227 9.59 23.79 3.35
N VAL A 228 8.84 23.82 2.25
CA VAL A 228 7.80 24.84 2.00
C VAL A 228 6.67 24.75 3.04
N GLN A 229 6.30 23.55 3.48
CA GLN A 229 5.34 23.38 4.58
C GLN A 229 5.92 23.90 5.90
N THR A 230 7.17 23.56 6.22
CA THR A 230 7.86 24.08 7.40
C THR A 230 7.98 25.60 7.38
N LEU A 231 8.23 26.20 6.20
CA LEU A 231 8.26 27.64 6.02
C LEU A 231 6.90 28.28 6.33
N SER A 232 5.83 27.65 5.87
CA SER A 232 4.45 28.11 6.12
C SER A 232 4.12 28.05 7.61
N SER A 233 4.49 26.96 8.29
CA SER A 233 4.38 26.82 9.74
C SER A 233 5.14 27.91 10.50
N LEU A 234 6.41 28.15 10.13
CA LEU A 234 7.21 29.22 10.71
C LEU A 234 6.58 30.60 10.49
N GLY A 235 5.93 30.83 9.33
CA GLY A 235 5.14 32.01 9.03
C GLY A 235 4.10 32.33 10.11
N HIS A 236 3.41 31.33 10.65
CA HIS A 236 2.45 31.54 11.76
C HIS A 236 3.11 31.97 13.07
N VAL A 237 4.37 31.61 13.30
CA VAL A 237 5.15 31.99 14.47
C VAL A 237 5.71 33.40 14.31
N VAL A 238 6.46 33.64 13.23
CA VAL A 238 7.23 34.89 13.03
C VAL A 238 6.36 36.11 12.76
N ARG A 239 5.07 35.94 12.44
CA ARG A 239 4.11 37.05 12.40
C ARG A 239 4.03 37.83 13.70
N ARG A 240 4.34 37.21 14.85
CA ARG A 240 4.47 37.88 16.15
C ARG A 240 5.81 38.58 16.24
N GLN A 241 5.79 39.91 16.15
CA GLN A 241 7.02 40.71 16.05
C GLN A 241 7.76 40.86 17.40
N ASN A 242 7.08 40.58 18.51
CA ASN A 242 7.65 40.72 19.86
C ASN A 242 8.37 39.46 20.37
N LEU A 243 8.45 38.39 19.55
CA LEU A 243 9.19 37.18 19.90
C LEU A 243 10.69 37.38 19.74
N ARG A 244 11.47 36.88 20.70
CA ARG A 244 12.94 36.82 20.67
C ARG A 244 13.39 35.37 20.57
N PHE A 245 14.02 35.00 19.47
CA PHE A 245 14.43 33.62 19.22
C PHE A 245 15.82 33.30 19.80
N HIS A 246 15.94 32.12 20.38
CA HIS A 246 17.17 31.54 20.94
C HIS A 246 17.38 30.12 20.41
N GLY A 247 18.62 29.62 20.51
CA GLY A 247 18.99 28.27 20.07
C GLY A 247 20.14 28.28 19.09
N ARG A 248 20.12 27.34 18.14
CA ARG A 248 21.19 27.20 17.14
C ARG A 248 21.23 28.45 16.24
N ALA A 249 22.40 29.06 16.12
CA ALA A 249 22.55 30.39 15.52
C ALA A 249 22.04 30.50 14.07
N ASP A 250 22.20 29.47 13.25
CA ASP A 250 21.70 29.44 11.87
C ASP A 250 20.17 29.40 11.79
N LEU A 251 19.52 28.67 12.70
CA LEU A 251 18.06 28.58 12.79
C LEU A 251 17.46 29.88 13.35
N VAL A 252 18.08 30.45 14.39
CA VAL A 252 17.68 31.76 14.94
C VAL A 252 17.79 32.83 13.87
N GLY A 253 18.93 32.91 13.17
CA GLY A 253 19.13 33.86 12.08
C GLY A 253 18.11 33.69 10.96
N PHE A 254 17.79 32.45 10.58
CA PHE A 254 16.73 32.20 9.59
C PHE A 254 15.35 32.66 10.08
N ALA A 255 14.99 32.41 11.33
CA ALA A 255 13.71 32.85 11.90
C ALA A 255 13.60 34.38 11.95
N GLN A 256 14.69 35.07 12.29
CA GLN A 256 14.77 36.53 12.28
C GLN A 256 14.61 37.10 10.87
N ASP A 257 15.31 36.52 9.87
CA ASP A 257 15.14 36.90 8.46
C ASP A 257 13.67 36.77 8.02
N MET A 258 12.99 35.69 8.44
CA MET A 258 11.58 35.48 8.12
C MET A 258 10.65 36.44 8.87
N GLN A 259 10.97 36.81 10.11
CA GLN A 259 10.23 37.80 10.91
C GLN A 259 10.25 39.18 10.26
N GLU A 260 11.39 39.60 9.72
CA GLU A 260 11.53 40.86 8.98
C GLU A 260 10.72 40.88 7.68
N ARG A 261 10.64 39.72 7.01
CA ARG A 261 9.89 39.52 5.75
C ARG A 261 8.38 39.44 5.94
N VAL A 262 7.86 39.46 7.17
CA VAL A 262 6.40 39.40 7.39
C VAL A 262 5.75 40.66 6.82
N ARG A 263 4.73 40.43 5.99
CA ARG A 263 3.86 41.48 5.41
C ARG A 263 3.27 42.37 6.51
N PRO A 264 3.37 43.71 6.42
CA PRO A 264 2.94 44.63 7.49
C PRO A 264 1.53 44.36 8.03
N GLU A 265 0.57 44.11 7.16
CA GLU A 265 -0.84 43.84 7.46
C GLU A 265 -1.10 42.47 8.11
N LEU A 266 -0.11 41.57 8.09
CA LEU A 266 -0.16 40.26 8.74
C LEU A 266 0.64 40.22 10.04
N ARG A 267 1.34 41.30 10.41
CA ARG A 267 2.08 41.39 11.68
C ARG A 267 1.11 41.42 12.85
N LEU A 268 1.50 40.73 13.92
CA LEU A 268 0.76 40.65 15.16
C LEU A 268 1.61 41.23 16.29
N ASP A 269 1.01 42.15 17.04
CA ASP A 269 1.54 42.60 18.32
C ASP A 269 1.10 41.61 19.41
N GLY A 270 2.00 41.30 20.34
CA GLY A 270 1.72 40.35 21.41
C GLY A 270 2.67 40.50 22.59
N THR A 271 2.62 39.54 23.52
CA THR A 271 3.56 39.48 24.64
C THR A 271 4.99 39.31 24.13
N ALA A 272 5.91 40.10 24.69
CA ALA A 272 7.32 39.97 24.36
C ALA A 272 7.91 38.73 25.05
N THR A 273 8.14 37.67 24.29
CA THR A 273 8.48 36.34 24.81
C THR A 273 9.79 35.84 24.22
N ASP A 274 10.63 35.23 25.05
CA ASP A 274 11.82 34.50 24.62
C ASP A 274 11.45 33.05 24.24
N VAL A 275 11.79 32.65 23.03
CA VAL A 275 11.44 31.34 22.44
C VAL A 275 12.71 30.58 22.11
N GLU A 276 12.85 29.36 22.65
CA GLU A 276 13.96 28.47 22.33
C GLU A 276 13.56 27.55 21.17
N LEU A 277 14.25 27.66 20.03
CA LEU A 277 13.93 26.91 18.81
C LEU A 277 14.68 25.58 18.75
N TYR A 278 13.92 24.50 18.54
CA TYR A 278 14.43 23.15 18.30
C TYR A 278 14.12 22.71 16.87
N ARG A 279 14.92 21.78 16.34
CA ARG A 279 14.62 21.09 15.09
C ARG A 279 14.14 19.68 15.40
N VAL A 280 12.98 19.31 14.89
CA VAL A 280 12.42 17.95 15.00
C VAL A 280 12.41 17.27 13.64
N ASP A 281 12.92 16.04 13.59
CA ASP A 281 12.90 15.18 12.42
C ASP A 281 11.61 14.33 12.46
N ARG A 282 10.63 14.62 11.59
CA ARG A 282 9.27 14.02 11.64
C ARG A 282 9.27 12.49 11.73
N ASP A 283 10.06 11.84 10.87
CA ASP A 283 10.13 10.38 10.75
C ASP A 283 11.28 9.76 11.59
N GLY A 284 11.79 10.51 12.57
CA GLY A 284 12.90 10.09 13.43
C GLY A 284 12.97 10.83 14.77
N SER A 285 11.84 11.39 15.22
CA SER A 285 11.79 12.28 16.39
C SER A 285 12.18 11.56 17.68
N SER A 286 11.91 10.25 17.77
CA SER A 286 12.25 9.49 18.98
C SER A 286 13.75 9.40 19.22
N PHE A 287 14.58 9.53 18.18
CA PHE A 287 16.04 9.48 18.25
C PHE A 287 16.70 10.83 18.60
N GLN A 288 15.90 11.85 18.90
CA GLN A 288 16.37 13.18 19.29
C GLN A 288 16.00 13.46 20.75
N ALA A 289 16.66 14.47 21.33
CA ALA A 289 16.40 14.91 22.69
C ALA A 289 15.58 16.20 22.71
N PHE A 290 14.46 16.21 23.43
CA PHE A 290 13.62 17.41 23.58
C PHE A 290 13.36 17.72 25.06
N PRO A 291 13.29 19.00 25.44
CA PRO A 291 12.75 19.35 26.75
C PRO A 291 11.27 19.03 26.85
N GLU A 292 10.83 18.61 28.02
CA GLU A 292 9.42 18.40 28.29
C GLU A 292 8.61 19.67 27.99
N GLY A 293 7.53 19.49 27.24
CA GLY A 293 6.62 20.57 26.89
C GLY A 293 7.04 21.42 25.70
N THR A 294 7.88 20.88 24.83
CA THR A 294 8.24 21.52 23.56
C THR A 294 7.05 21.53 22.62
N TRP A 295 6.54 22.72 22.28
CA TRP A 295 5.41 22.87 21.37
C TRP A 295 5.82 22.68 19.91
N LEU A 296 4.92 22.16 19.08
CA LEU A 296 5.05 22.23 17.62
C LEU A 296 3.70 22.35 16.91
N LEU A 297 3.71 22.92 15.71
CA LEU A 297 2.64 22.67 14.75
C LEU A 297 2.96 21.35 14.04
N GLU A 298 2.01 20.42 14.06
CA GLU A 298 2.17 19.08 13.49
C GLU A 298 1.36 18.96 12.20
N PHE A 299 2.02 18.71 11.08
CA PHE A 299 1.44 18.83 9.74
C PHE A 299 2.10 17.95 8.69
N GLY A 300 1.39 17.75 7.58
CA GLY A 300 1.95 17.15 6.38
C GLY A 300 1.62 15.67 6.21
N TRP A 301 2.32 15.04 5.27
CA TRP A 301 2.09 13.65 4.86
C TRP A 301 2.81 12.71 5.83
N HIS A 302 2.05 11.85 6.52
CA HIS A 302 2.59 10.89 7.49
C HIS A 302 2.43 9.45 7.00
N SER A 303 3.46 8.64 6.94
CA SER A 303 4.90 8.94 7.09
C SER A 303 5.71 7.96 6.24
N HIS A 304 7.01 8.22 6.07
CA HIS A 304 7.90 7.20 5.52
C HIS A 304 8.20 6.16 6.60
N ASP A 305 8.28 4.88 6.22
CA ASP A 305 8.65 3.81 7.14
C ASP A 305 10.14 3.89 7.50
N LEU A 306 10.45 3.66 8.76
CA LEU A 306 11.78 3.74 9.35
C LEU A 306 12.72 2.78 8.63
N ALA A 307 13.67 3.33 7.89
CA ALA A 307 14.67 2.58 7.13
C ALA A 307 14.09 1.52 6.16
N GLY A 308 12.84 1.66 5.73
CA GLY A 308 12.22 0.77 4.76
C GLY A 308 11.76 -0.58 5.34
N THR A 309 11.55 -0.65 6.65
CA THR A 309 11.24 -1.87 7.39
C THR A 309 9.74 -2.18 7.42
N GLY A 310 8.88 -1.20 7.17
CA GLY A 310 7.43 -1.28 7.41
C GLY A 310 7.01 -0.89 8.83
N VAL A 311 7.93 -0.41 9.67
CA VAL A 311 7.65 0.22 10.98
C VAL A 311 7.73 1.74 10.81
N TRP A 312 6.92 2.51 11.53
CA TRP A 312 6.95 3.98 11.51
C TRP A 312 7.40 4.51 12.87
N ASP A 313 8.12 5.64 12.87
CA ASP A 313 8.49 6.36 14.10
C ASP A 313 7.36 7.34 14.48
N PHE A 314 6.20 6.77 14.83
CA PHE A 314 5.00 7.50 15.26
C PHE A 314 4.26 6.64 16.30
N PRO A 315 3.86 7.17 17.48
CA PRO A 315 3.83 8.58 17.88
C PRO A 315 5.17 9.29 17.90
N MET A 316 5.15 10.61 17.83
CA MET A 316 6.37 11.39 17.99
C MET A 316 6.90 11.30 19.42
N HIS A 317 8.11 11.81 19.63
CA HIS A 317 8.74 11.90 20.96
C HIS A 317 7.78 12.49 22.02
N GLU A 318 7.66 11.83 23.17
CA GLU A 318 6.68 12.13 24.24
C GLU A 318 6.74 13.56 24.80
N ASN A 319 7.93 14.15 24.85
CA ASN A 319 8.12 15.55 25.30
C ASN A 319 7.57 16.61 24.33
N LEU A 320 7.14 16.22 23.13
CA LEU A 320 6.55 17.10 22.15
C LEU A 320 5.05 17.29 22.39
N ARG A 321 4.58 18.53 22.28
CA ARG A 321 3.17 18.93 22.40
C ARG A 321 2.68 19.43 21.03
N PRO A 322 2.15 18.54 20.17
CA PRO A 322 1.70 18.93 18.85
C PRO A 322 0.35 19.67 18.88
N ILE A 323 0.18 20.61 17.96
CA ILE A 323 -1.12 21.10 17.49
C ILE A 323 -1.29 20.63 16.05
N PHE A 324 -2.23 19.71 15.82
CA PHE A 324 -2.42 19.06 14.53
C PHE A 324 -3.19 19.93 13.54
N VAL A 325 -2.56 20.25 12.41
CA VAL A 325 -3.17 20.92 11.25
C VAL A 325 -2.60 20.34 9.97
N SER A 326 -3.37 20.28 8.88
CA SER A 326 -2.91 19.71 7.61
C SER A 326 -2.31 18.31 7.71
N PHE A 327 -2.75 17.50 8.68
CA PHE A 327 -2.31 16.12 8.85
C PHE A 327 -2.91 15.23 7.75
N HIS A 328 -2.09 14.40 7.11
CA HIS A 328 -2.54 13.40 6.17
C HIS A 328 -2.01 12.03 6.55
N CYS A 329 -2.92 11.10 6.85
CA CYS A 329 -2.59 9.71 7.12
C CYS A 329 -2.45 8.93 5.81
N ASN A 330 -1.21 8.71 5.35
CA ASN A 330 -0.96 8.03 4.08
C ASN A 330 -1.13 6.51 4.16
N LYS A 331 -0.75 5.91 5.30
CA LYS A 331 -0.80 4.46 5.51
C LYS A 331 -1.62 4.18 6.76
N ARG A 332 -2.58 3.27 6.64
CA ARG A 332 -3.44 2.86 7.77
C ARG A 332 -2.67 2.08 8.82
N GLY A 333 -1.62 1.34 8.43
CA GLY A 333 -0.70 0.69 9.35
C GLY A 333 0.01 1.64 10.33
N LEU A 334 -0.06 2.96 10.10
CA LEU A 334 0.36 3.98 11.06
C LEU A 334 -0.56 4.05 12.30
N LEU A 335 -1.85 3.72 12.16
CA LEU A 335 -2.87 3.95 13.18
C LEU A 335 -2.98 2.74 14.13
N THR A 336 -1.90 2.47 14.86
CA THR A 336 -1.89 1.51 15.97
C THR A 336 -2.75 2.03 17.14
N PRO A 337 -3.14 1.18 18.11
CA PRO A 337 -3.86 1.63 19.30
C PRO A 337 -3.14 2.78 20.04
N GLU A 338 -1.81 2.67 20.20
CA GLU A 338 -0.97 3.72 20.80
C GLU A 338 -1.04 5.04 20.03
N VAL A 339 -1.00 4.99 18.70
CA VAL A 339 -1.14 6.18 17.85
C VAL A 339 -2.54 6.79 17.96
N LEU A 340 -3.59 5.98 18.03
CA LEU A 340 -4.94 6.48 18.20
C LEU A 340 -5.10 7.21 19.55
N ASP A 341 -4.53 6.67 20.62
CA ASP A 341 -4.54 7.31 21.94
C ASP A 341 -3.75 8.61 21.94
N TYR A 342 -2.59 8.64 21.27
CA TYR A 342 -1.81 9.86 21.06
C TYR A 342 -2.60 10.94 20.31
N LEU A 343 -3.24 10.58 19.18
CA LEU A 343 -4.06 11.52 18.40
C LEU A 343 -5.27 12.03 19.18
N ARG A 344 -5.89 11.22 20.05
CA ARG A 344 -6.98 11.67 20.93
C ARG A 344 -6.47 12.61 22.03
N ALA A 345 -5.35 12.29 22.65
CA ALA A 345 -4.75 13.08 23.72
C ALA A 345 -4.36 14.50 23.25
N HIS A 346 -3.93 14.64 22.00
CA HIS A 346 -3.49 15.91 21.42
C HIS A 346 -4.48 16.51 20.41
N GLY A 347 -5.64 15.89 20.24
CA GLY A 347 -6.67 16.30 19.28
C GLY A 347 -7.53 17.48 19.76
N PRO A 348 -8.45 17.99 18.90
CA PRO A 348 -8.87 17.40 17.63
C PRO A 348 -7.82 17.54 16.52
N VAL A 349 -7.84 16.62 15.56
CA VAL A 349 -6.85 16.55 14.47
C VAL A 349 -7.32 17.34 13.26
N GLY A 350 -6.63 18.45 12.96
CA GLY A 350 -6.81 19.19 11.71
C GLY A 350 -6.22 18.41 10.53
N CYS A 351 -7.07 17.86 9.68
CA CYS A 351 -6.68 17.04 8.55
C CYS A 351 -6.46 17.87 7.28
N ARG A 352 -5.59 17.39 6.40
CA ARG A 352 -5.32 18.02 5.10
C ARG A 352 -6.42 17.77 4.07
N ASP A 353 -7.01 16.58 4.11
CA ASP A 353 -7.99 16.09 3.13
C ASP A 353 -9.15 15.38 3.82
N TRP A 354 -10.31 15.37 3.16
CA TRP A 354 -11.52 14.74 3.68
C TRP A 354 -11.37 13.24 3.88
N THR A 355 -10.52 12.57 3.09
CA THR A 355 -10.30 11.12 3.26
C THR A 355 -9.66 10.80 4.60
N THR A 356 -8.74 11.64 5.07
CA THR A 356 -8.12 11.51 6.41
C THR A 356 -9.13 11.85 7.51
N VAL A 357 -10.01 12.84 7.30
CA VAL A 357 -11.11 13.15 8.24
C VAL A 357 -12.00 11.94 8.42
N ASP A 358 -12.49 11.36 7.32
CA ASP A 358 -13.41 10.22 7.35
C ASP A 358 -12.76 8.98 8.01
N LEU A 359 -11.45 8.76 7.78
CA LEU A 359 -10.67 7.70 8.42
C LEU A 359 -10.51 7.88 9.95
N LEU A 360 -10.26 9.10 10.41
CA LEU A 360 -10.06 9.35 11.85
C LEU A 360 -11.40 9.33 12.60
N LEU A 361 -12.46 9.87 11.98
CA LEU A 361 -13.81 9.83 12.56
C LEU A 361 -14.35 8.40 12.66
N SER A 362 -14.07 7.53 11.69
CA SER A 362 -14.46 6.11 11.77
C SER A 362 -13.73 5.36 12.89
N LEU A 363 -12.65 5.92 13.45
CA LEU A 363 -11.87 5.38 14.57
C LEU A 363 -12.11 6.15 15.89
N ASP A 364 -13.17 6.96 15.96
CA ASP A 364 -13.50 7.78 17.12
C ASP A 364 -12.37 8.75 17.53
N VAL A 365 -11.58 9.24 16.57
CA VAL A 365 -10.62 10.33 16.76
C VAL A 365 -11.27 11.63 16.27
N PRO A 366 -11.51 12.64 17.13
CA PRO A 366 -12.07 13.92 16.70
C PRO A 366 -11.20 14.56 15.62
N ALA A 367 -11.76 14.82 14.45
CA ALA A 367 -11.05 15.33 13.30
C ALA A 367 -11.91 16.30 12.50
N PHE A 368 -11.26 17.24 11.81
CA PHE A 368 -11.90 18.22 10.94
C PHE A 368 -11.03 18.55 9.73
N PHE A 369 -11.63 19.08 8.66
CA PHE A 369 -10.87 19.51 7.48
C PHE A 369 -10.25 20.88 7.72
N SER A 370 -8.92 20.92 7.78
CA SER A 370 -8.15 22.17 7.93
C SER A 370 -7.52 22.66 6.62
N GLY A 371 -7.51 21.83 5.57
CA GLY A 371 -6.80 22.11 4.32
C GLY A 371 -5.28 22.07 4.48
N CYS A 372 -4.54 22.66 3.53
CA CYS A 372 -3.07 22.65 3.55
C CYS A 372 -2.48 23.96 4.06
N LEU A 373 -1.54 23.86 4.99
CA LEU A 373 -0.81 24.98 5.60
C LEU A 373 -0.08 25.85 4.57
N THR A 374 0.30 25.31 3.42
CA THR A 374 1.01 26.08 2.38
C THR A 374 0.17 27.17 1.71
N THR A 375 -1.16 27.17 1.94
CA THR A 375 -2.03 28.30 1.56
C THR A 375 -1.66 29.60 2.28
N THR A 376 -0.92 29.53 3.40
CA THR A 376 -0.47 30.69 4.18
C THR A 376 1.01 31.06 3.94
N VAL A 377 1.70 30.43 2.98
CA VAL A 377 3.13 30.68 2.77
C VAL A 377 3.43 32.15 2.46
N SER A 378 2.50 32.87 1.82
CA SER A 378 2.64 34.30 1.50
C SER A 378 2.83 35.23 2.70
N THR A 379 2.61 34.75 3.93
CA THR A 379 2.89 35.50 5.16
C THR A 379 4.31 36.07 5.25
N VAL A 380 5.31 35.35 4.73
CA VAL A 380 6.75 35.71 4.76
C VAL A 380 7.30 36.13 3.38
N PHE A 381 6.41 36.53 2.48
CA PHE A 381 6.73 37.04 1.15
C PHE A 381 6.06 38.41 0.98
N PRO A 382 6.81 39.52 1.20
CA PRO A 382 6.32 40.88 0.98
C PRO A 382 5.79 41.06 -0.45
N GLU A 383 4.86 41.98 -0.66
CA GLU A 383 4.41 42.35 -2.01
C GLU A 383 5.59 42.72 -2.92
N LEU A 384 5.49 42.35 -4.19
CA LEU A 384 6.52 42.69 -5.18
C LEU A 384 6.35 44.14 -5.61
N ASP A 385 7.46 44.88 -5.70
CA ASP A 385 7.47 46.22 -6.30
C ASP A 385 7.20 46.16 -7.81
N GLU A 386 7.71 45.11 -8.47
CA GLU A 386 7.55 44.85 -9.90
C GLU A 386 7.08 43.41 -10.15
N HIS A 387 6.05 43.25 -10.97
CA HIS A 387 5.54 41.94 -11.38
C HIS A 387 6.22 41.48 -12.68
N PRO A 388 6.49 40.17 -12.84
CA PRO A 388 7.08 39.65 -14.07
C PRO A 388 6.15 39.87 -15.27
N ALA A 389 6.76 39.93 -16.47
CA ALA A 389 6.02 39.77 -17.71
C ALA A 389 5.35 38.39 -17.77
N PRO A 390 4.25 38.23 -18.53
CA PRO A 390 3.57 36.94 -18.66
C PRO A 390 4.53 35.82 -19.07
N ALA A 391 4.63 34.79 -18.22
CA ALA A 391 5.51 33.65 -18.43
C ALA A 391 4.99 32.40 -17.70
N THR A 392 5.27 31.24 -18.29
CA THR A 392 4.81 29.93 -17.80
C THR A 392 6.00 29.06 -17.38
N VAL A 393 5.84 28.34 -16.27
CA VAL A 393 6.74 27.26 -15.87
C VAL A 393 5.99 25.94 -15.74
N HIS A 394 6.60 24.86 -16.24
CA HIS A 394 6.09 23.51 -16.03
C HIS A 394 6.87 22.84 -14.90
N VAL A 395 6.16 22.40 -13.86
CA VAL A 395 6.77 21.81 -12.67
C VAL A 395 6.27 20.40 -12.51
N ASP A 396 7.14 19.44 -12.80
CA ASP A 396 6.85 18.03 -12.69
C ASP A 396 5.63 17.62 -13.54
N ALA A 397 5.30 18.38 -14.59
CA ALA A 397 4.16 18.17 -15.47
C ALA A 397 4.25 16.80 -16.17
N VAL A 398 3.12 16.11 -16.29
CA VAL A 398 3.06 14.73 -16.83
C VAL A 398 1.88 14.43 -17.75
N ARG A 399 0.77 15.19 -17.67
CA ARG A 399 -0.40 14.93 -18.50
C ARG A 399 -0.21 15.48 -19.90
N GLU A 400 0.18 16.73 -19.98
CA GLU A 400 0.42 17.41 -21.24
C GLU A 400 1.92 17.49 -21.56
N PRO A 401 2.30 17.36 -22.84
CA PRO A 401 3.67 17.59 -23.26
C PRO A 401 4.05 19.05 -23.01
N VAL A 402 5.26 19.27 -22.51
CA VAL A 402 5.78 20.62 -22.31
C VAL A 402 6.09 21.23 -23.68
N PRO A 403 5.63 22.46 -23.99
CA PRO A 403 5.89 23.11 -25.26
C PRO A 403 7.37 23.30 -25.56
N ASP A 404 7.73 23.31 -26.84
CA ASP A 404 9.11 23.54 -27.29
C ASP A 404 9.65 24.88 -26.74
N GLY A 405 10.87 24.83 -26.18
CA GLY A 405 11.51 25.99 -25.58
C GLY A 405 11.13 26.27 -24.12
N GLN A 406 10.23 25.48 -23.51
CA GLN A 406 9.90 25.57 -22.08
C GLN A 406 10.53 24.41 -21.29
N GLU A 407 10.90 24.66 -20.04
CA GLU A 407 11.50 23.65 -19.17
C GLU A 407 10.46 22.97 -18.27
N ASN A 408 10.61 21.65 -18.10
CA ASN A 408 9.88 20.86 -17.09
C ASN A 408 10.76 20.61 -15.87
N ILE A 409 10.71 21.50 -14.90
CA ILE A 409 11.58 21.44 -13.73
C ILE A 409 11.09 20.41 -12.70
N LYS A 410 12.00 19.95 -11.84
CA LYS A 410 11.72 18.97 -10.77
C LYS A 410 11.78 19.62 -9.40
N GLN A 411 10.77 19.36 -8.56
CA GLN A 411 10.80 19.72 -7.13
C GLN A 411 11.37 18.61 -6.24
N SER A 412 11.58 17.41 -6.79
CA SER A 412 12.25 16.31 -6.11
C SER A 412 13.64 16.13 -6.68
N TYR A 413 14.67 16.40 -5.90
CA TYR A 413 16.06 16.28 -6.35
C TYR A 413 17.00 15.92 -5.21
N ARG A 414 18.09 15.22 -5.57
CA ARG A 414 19.04 14.62 -4.62
C ARG A 414 19.62 15.63 -3.62
N GLY A 415 19.88 16.86 -4.08
CA GLY A 415 20.51 17.92 -3.28
C GLY A 415 19.76 18.26 -1.98
N VAL A 416 18.47 17.96 -1.85
CA VAL A 416 17.72 18.15 -0.60
C VAL A 416 18.32 17.31 0.55
N LYS A 417 18.80 16.10 0.28
CA LYS A 417 19.40 15.25 1.33
C LYS A 417 20.81 15.66 1.73
N ASP A 418 21.52 16.29 0.81
CA ASP A 418 22.93 16.62 0.98
C ASP A 418 23.11 17.97 1.71
N ARG A 419 22.07 18.81 1.73
CA ARG A 419 22.03 20.10 2.45
C ARG A 419 21.63 19.94 3.91
N THR A 420 22.04 20.91 4.72
CA THR A 420 21.51 21.11 6.08
C THR A 420 20.06 21.59 6.04
N PHE A 421 19.37 21.48 7.17
CA PHE A 421 18.00 21.98 7.33
C PHE A 421 17.84 23.44 6.90
N VAL A 422 18.67 24.34 7.44
CA VAL A 422 18.56 25.79 7.14
C VAL A 422 18.89 26.10 5.69
N GLU A 423 19.82 25.37 5.06
CA GLU A 423 20.09 25.50 3.62
C GLU A 423 18.88 25.09 2.78
N ASN A 424 18.17 24.02 3.15
CA ASN A 424 16.92 23.66 2.48
C ASN A 424 15.80 24.67 2.74
N MET A 425 15.71 25.23 3.94
CA MET A 425 14.76 26.30 4.23
C MET A 425 15.03 27.55 3.37
N ARG A 426 16.30 27.95 3.22
CA ARG A 426 16.69 29.05 2.32
C ARG A 426 16.45 28.70 0.85
N GLU A 427 16.67 27.46 0.45
CA GLU A 427 16.33 26.97 -0.90
C GLU A 427 14.82 27.06 -1.15
N ALA A 428 13.98 26.67 -0.20
CA ALA A 428 12.52 26.80 -0.31
C ALA A 428 12.10 28.26 -0.54
N VAL A 429 12.71 29.20 0.21
CA VAL A 429 12.51 30.64 -0.01
C VAL A 429 12.96 31.05 -1.43
N ARG A 430 14.18 30.69 -1.84
CA ARG A 430 14.71 31.01 -3.19
C ARG A 430 13.84 30.47 -4.31
N LEU A 431 13.35 29.24 -4.16
CA LEU A 431 12.47 28.59 -5.13
C LEU A 431 11.16 29.35 -5.28
N LEU A 432 10.53 29.74 -4.16
CA LEU A 432 9.28 30.49 -4.16
C LEU A 432 9.46 31.94 -4.66
N GLU A 433 10.57 32.59 -4.31
CA GLU A 433 10.94 33.89 -4.92
C GLU A 433 11.08 33.74 -6.43
N TRP A 434 11.87 32.76 -6.88
CA TRP A 434 12.07 32.51 -8.31
C TRP A 434 10.75 32.26 -9.04
N TYR A 435 9.81 31.52 -8.45
CA TYR A 435 8.48 31.36 -9.04
C TYR A 435 7.78 32.71 -9.26
N ARG A 436 7.60 33.48 -8.18
CA ARG A 436 6.78 34.71 -8.23
C ARG A 436 7.46 35.88 -8.95
N THR A 437 8.79 35.90 -9.05
CA THR A 437 9.52 36.95 -9.77
C THR A 437 9.78 36.63 -11.24
N SER A 438 9.54 35.39 -11.67
CA SER A 438 9.87 34.96 -13.04
C SER A 438 8.66 34.49 -13.84
N PHE A 439 7.55 34.12 -13.18
CA PHE A 439 6.38 33.54 -13.84
C PHE A 439 5.08 34.14 -13.33
N THR A 440 4.08 34.14 -14.20
CA THR A 440 2.69 34.48 -13.89
C THR A 440 1.79 33.25 -13.88
N HIS A 441 2.20 32.17 -14.57
CA HIS A 441 1.44 30.94 -14.72
C HIS A 441 2.30 29.69 -14.40
N VAL A 442 1.72 28.70 -13.72
CA VAL A 442 2.39 27.45 -13.33
C VAL A 442 1.54 26.26 -13.77
N VAL A 443 2.13 25.29 -14.47
CA VAL A 443 1.49 24.00 -14.78
C VAL A 443 2.16 22.91 -13.94
N THR A 444 1.41 22.23 -13.06
CA THR A 444 2.03 21.27 -12.14
C THR A 444 1.15 20.09 -11.73
N LYS A 445 1.77 18.94 -11.48
CA LYS A 445 1.11 17.79 -10.83
C LYS A 445 1.24 17.78 -9.29
N ARG A 446 2.03 18.70 -8.72
CA ARG A 446 2.45 18.66 -7.32
C ARG A 446 1.55 19.57 -6.49
N LEU A 447 0.86 18.99 -5.51
CA LEU A 447 0.10 19.77 -4.52
C LEU A 447 0.97 20.81 -3.79
N HIS A 448 2.22 20.45 -3.48
CA HIS A 448 3.20 21.35 -2.82
C HIS A 448 3.85 22.36 -3.79
N CYS A 449 3.45 22.38 -5.07
CA CYS A 449 3.70 23.50 -5.96
C CYS A 449 2.42 24.33 -6.07
N TYR A 450 1.29 23.66 -6.37
CA TYR A 450 0.00 24.28 -6.61
C TYR A 450 -0.43 25.27 -5.52
N LEU A 451 -0.61 24.79 -4.29
CA LEU A 451 -1.13 25.63 -3.21
C LEU A 451 -0.20 26.78 -2.80
N PRO A 452 1.14 26.58 -2.63
CA PRO A 452 2.01 27.69 -2.29
C PRO A 452 2.17 28.72 -3.42
N THR A 453 2.21 28.33 -4.71
CA THR A 453 2.29 29.33 -5.79
C THR A 453 0.98 30.08 -5.96
N THR A 454 -0.17 29.42 -5.75
CA THR A 454 -1.48 30.10 -5.68
C THR A 454 -1.50 31.13 -4.53
N SER A 455 -0.95 30.77 -3.36
CA SER A 455 -0.81 31.69 -2.21
C SER A 455 0.00 32.95 -2.53
N LEU A 456 0.98 32.84 -3.44
CA LEU A 456 1.82 33.93 -3.90
C LEU A 456 1.19 34.73 -5.07
N GLY A 457 -0.04 34.40 -5.47
CA GLY A 457 -0.79 35.12 -6.49
C GLY A 457 -0.55 34.68 -7.93
N LEU A 458 0.11 33.54 -8.15
CA LEU A 458 0.28 32.99 -9.51
C LEU A 458 -1.00 32.26 -9.94
N ASP A 459 -1.28 32.29 -11.24
CA ASP A 459 -2.28 31.44 -11.86
C ASP A 459 -1.73 30.02 -12.02
N VAL A 460 -2.49 29.00 -11.66
CA VAL A 460 -1.99 27.62 -11.60
C VAL A 460 -2.94 26.63 -12.26
N ASP A 461 -2.43 25.93 -13.27
CA ASP A 461 -3.04 24.74 -13.82
C ASP A 461 -2.55 23.48 -13.08
N PHE A 462 -3.39 22.96 -12.18
CA PHE A 462 -3.10 21.77 -11.39
C PHE A 462 -3.54 20.49 -12.10
N GLN A 463 -2.56 19.77 -12.66
CA GLN A 463 -2.71 18.54 -13.43
C GLN A 463 -2.05 17.32 -12.71
N PRO A 464 -2.57 16.83 -11.58
CA PRO A 464 -2.05 15.65 -10.89
C PRO A 464 -2.05 14.40 -11.79
N ALA A 465 -1.16 13.46 -11.50
CA ALA A 465 -1.10 12.19 -12.22
C ALA A 465 -2.40 11.37 -12.14
N ASN A 466 -3.20 11.61 -11.10
CA ASN A 466 -4.54 11.05 -10.95
C ASN A 466 -5.40 12.02 -10.11
N TYR A 467 -6.52 12.51 -10.62
CA TYR A 467 -7.42 13.43 -9.94
C TYR A 467 -8.22 12.75 -8.82
N ALA A 468 -8.49 11.44 -8.96
CA ALA A 468 -9.11 10.62 -7.92
C ALA A 468 -8.17 10.24 -6.77
N ASP A 469 -6.95 10.79 -6.69
CA ASP A 469 -6.05 10.56 -5.56
C ASP A 469 -6.64 11.15 -4.27
N VAL A 470 -6.72 10.31 -3.23
CA VAL A 470 -7.27 10.63 -1.91
C VAL A 470 -6.71 11.91 -1.29
N ARG A 471 -5.46 12.26 -1.62
CA ARG A 471 -4.74 13.43 -1.09
C ARG A 471 -5.35 14.74 -1.56
N PHE A 472 -6.18 14.73 -2.59
CA PHE A 472 -6.79 15.92 -3.16
C PHE A 472 -8.28 16.06 -2.82
N ALA A 473 -8.84 15.16 -2.00
CA ALA A 473 -10.22 15.27 -1.53
C ALA A 473 -10.41 16.55 -0.69
N GLY A 474 -11.10 17.55 -1.26
CA GLY A 474 -11.25 18.90 -0.69
C GLY A 474 -10.19 19.91 -1.13
N LEU A 475 -9.26 19.53 -2.02
CA LEU A 475 -8.17 20.38 -2.52
C LEU A 475 -8.06 20.38 -4.06
N HIS A 476 -8.91 19.65 -4.77
CA HIS A 476 -8.84 19.49 -6.22
C HIS A 476 -9.85 20.36 -6.97
N PRO A 477 -9.39 21.08 -8.00
CA PRO A 477 -8.79 22.39 -7.83
C PRO A 477 -9.76 23.32 -7.09
N LEU A 478 -9.23 24.14 -6.21
CA LEU A 478 -9.99 25.15 -5.49
C LEU A 478 -10.28 26.34 -6.40
N ASP A 479 -11.49 26.87 -6.32
CA ASP A 479 -11.76 28.23 -6.75
C ASP A 479 -11.18 29.24 -5.74
N HIS A 480 -11.29 30.54 -6.06
CA HIS A 480 -10.77 31.59 -5.20
C HIS A 480 -11.35 31.50 -3.78
N ASP A 481 -12.68 31.38 -3.66
CA ASP A 481 -13.36 31.37 -2.37
C ASP A 481 -12.97 30.13 -1.53
N GLY A 482 -12.86 28.96 -2.14
CA GLY A 482 -12.40 27.74 -1.49
C GLY A 482 -10.94 27.84 -1.01
N PHE A 483 -10.06 28.45 -1.80
CA PHE A 483 -8.68 28.72 -1.39
C PHE A 483 -8.62 29.70 -0.22
N GLU A 484 -9.40 30.79 -0.30
CA GLU A 484 -9.48 31.81 0.74
C GLU A 484 -10.07 31.29 2.05
N ALA A 485 -11.10 30.45 1.99
CA ALA A 485 -11.67 29.82 3.17
C ALA A 485 -10.64 28.97 3.93
N ILE A 486 -9.79 28.24 3.22
CA ILE A 486 -8.69 27.48 3.84
C ILE A 486 -7.66 28.43 4.45
N ARG A 487 -7.18 29.41 3.67
CA ARG A 487 -6.14 30.37 4.09
C ARG A 487 -6.55 31.16 5.33
N THR A 488 -7.71 31.81 5.27
CA THR A 488 -8.23 32.65 6.35
C THR A 488 -8.59 31.82 7.58
N GLY A 489 -9.23 30.65 7.39
CA GLY A 489 -9.51 29.73 8.49
C GLY A 489 -8.23 29.26 9.19
N MET A 490 -7.18 28.92 8.44
CA MET A 490 -5.91 28.48 9.02
C MET A 490 -5.27 29.58 9.89
N LEU A 491 -5.27 30.82 9.41
CA LEU A 491 -4.77 31.97 10.16
C LEU A 491 -5.59 32.20 11.44
N ALA A 492 -6.92 32.19 11.33
CA ALA A 492 -7.84 32.45 12.44
C ALA A 492 -7.77 31.38 13.56
N ARG A 493 -7.66 30.10 13.19
CA ARG A 493 -7.58 28.99 14.17
C ARG A 493 -6.27 28.99 14.97
N LEU A 494 -5.15 29.21 14.28
CA LEU A 494 -3.82 29.11 14.89
C LEU A 494 -3.42 30.34 15.70
N GLU A 495 -3.99 31.52 15.39
CA GLU A 495 -3.65 32.75 16.10
C GLU A 495 -3.87 32.70 17.62
N PRO A 496 -5.09 32.42 18.14
CA PRO A 496 -5.32 32.42 19.59
C PRO A 496 -4.50 31.33 20.30
N VAL A 497 -4.35 30.15 19.69
CA VAL A 497 -3.59 29.01 20.24
C VAL A 497 -2.11 29.33 20.38
N LEU A 498 -1.48 29.85 19.32
CA LEU A 498 -0.07 30.24 19.38
C LEU A 498 0.16 31.40 20.35
N SER A 499 -0.80 32.33 20.46
CA SER A 499 -0.72 33.41 21.45
C SER A 499 -0.77 32.87 22.89
N ALA A 500 -1.61 31.87 23.17
CA ALA A 500 -1.64 31.18 24.46
C ALA A 500 -0.32 30.44 24.76
N ILE A 501 0.23 29.74 23.77
CA ILE A 501 1.53 29.06 23.87
C ILE A 501 2.65 30.05 24.22
N PHE A 502 2.78 31.15 23.48
CA PHE A 502 3.83 32.14 23.72
C PHE A 502 3.56 33.04 24.94
N ALA A 503 2.34 33.04 25.48
CA ALA A 503 2.06 33.62 26.79
C ALA A 503 2.49 32.70 27.95
N GLY A 504 2.97 31.48 27.67
CA GLY A 504 3.43 30.53 28.67
C GLY A 504 2.28 29.82 29.41
N GLN A 505 1.09 29.75 28.80
CA GLN A 505 0.00 28.96 29.37
C GLN A 505 0.36 27.47 29.44
N ASP A 506 -0.22 26.78 30.42
CA ASP A 506 -0.04 25.35 30.58
C ASP A 506 -0.69 24.55 29.44
N ALA A 507 -0.29 23.29 29.29
CA ALA A 507 -0.74 22.46 28.18
C ALA A 507 -2.24 22.19 28.18
N GLU A 508 -2.85 22.02 29.36
CA GLU A 508 -4.28 21.72 29.48
C GLU A 508 -5.11 22.90 28.97
N SER A 509 -4.73 24.12 29.38
CA SER A 509 -5.35 25.37 28.92
C SER A 509 -5.24 25.57 27.41
N VAL A 510 -4.06 25.33 26.83
CA VAL A 510 -3.83 25.46 25.38
C VAL A 510 -4.66 24.43 24.59
N TYR A 511 -4.69 23.16 25.03
CA TYR A 511 -5.49 22.13 24.37
C TYR A 511 -7.00 22.34 24.55
N ALA A 512 -7.43 22.90 25.68
CA ALA A 512 -8.82 23.29 25.89
C ALA A 512 -9.23 24.41 24.90
N LEU A 513 -8.39 25.43 24.74
CA LEU A 513 -8.59 26.49 23.76
C LEU A 513 -8.62 25.94 22.33
N TRP A 514 -7.75 24.99 22.00
CA TRP A 514 -7.77 24.33 20.69
C TRP A 514 -9.10 23.61 20.43
N ARG A 515 -9.56 22.80 21.40
CA ARG A 515 -10.85 22.10 21.34
C ARG A 515 -12.00 23.07 21.11
N GLU A 516 -12.06 24.17 21.87
CA GLU A 516 -13.09 25.19 21.74
C GLU A 516 -13.06 25.86 20.36
N THR A 517 -11.87 26.25 19.89
CA THR A 517 -11.66 26.98 18.63
C THR A 517 -12.19 26.19 17.42
N VAL A 518 -11.99 24.87 17.40
CA VAL A 518 -12.32 24.02 16.23
C VAL A 518 -13.60 23.20 16.40
N ALA A 519 -14.30 23.31 17.54
CA ALA A 519 -15.51 22.53 17.82
C ALA A 519 -16.57 22.60 16.71
N PRO A 520 -16.90 23.78 16.12
CA PRO A 520 -17.91 23.84 15.05
C PRO A 520 -17.55 23.02 13.80
N GLU A 521 -16.26 22.92 13.49
CA GLU A 521 -15.77 22.22 12.30
C GLU A 521 -15.71 20.72 12.51
N VAL A 522 -15.39 20.29 13.74
CA VAL A 522 -15.50 18.88 14.15
C VAL A 522 -16.95 18.42 14.05
N GLU A 523 -17.92 19.22 14.52
CA GLU A 523 -19.34 18.88 14.39
C GLU A 523 -19.80 18.83 12.94
N THR A 524 -19.34 19.77 12.11
CA THR A 524 -19.60 19.75 10.66
C THR A 524 -19.04 18.49 10.00
N ALA A 525 -17.82 18.10 10.36
CA ALA A 525 -17.16 16.91 9.85
C ALA A 525 -17.90 15.63 10.26
N ARG A 526 -18.34 15.53 11.52
CA ARG A 526 -19.17 14.41 12.02
C ARG A 526 -20.50 14.30 11.28
N ALA A 527 -21.20 15.43 11.10
CA ALA A 527 -22.45 15.45 10.35
C ALA A 527 -22.25 15.00 8.89
N ARG A 528 -21.18 15.46 8.24
CA ARG A 528 -20.82 15.03 6.87
C ARG A 528 -20.50 13.54 6.78
N HIS A 529 -19.79 13.00 7.77
CA HIS A 529 -19.36 11.60 7.81
C HIS A 529 -20.55 10.63 7.93
N VAL A 530 -21.52 10.96 8.78
CA VAL A 530 -22.72 10.12 9.01
C VAL A 530 -23.76 10.29 7.89
N ALA A 531 -23.76 11.41 7.17
CA ALA A 531 -24.68 11.64 6.06
C ALA A 531 -24.46 10.65 4.91
N ALA A 532 -25.47 9.82 4.62
CA ALA A 532 -25.42 8.86 3.53
C ALA A 532 -25.26 9.57 2.17
N THR A 533 -24.32 9.11 1.33
CA THR A 533 -24.30 9.47 -0.09
C THR A 533 -25.45 8.72 -0.79
N PRO A 534 -26.49 9.40 -1.27
CA PRO A 534 -27.56 8.75 -2.01
C PRO A 534 -26.98 8.21 -3.32
N LEU A 535 -27.29 6.95 -3.63
CA LEU A 535 -26.96 6.36 -4.93
C LEU A 535 -28.20 6.38 -5.83
N PRO A 536 -28.05 6.52 -7.16
CA PRO A 536 -29.18 6.47 -8.06
C PRO A 536 -29.80 5.06 -8.07
N ALA A 537 -31.12 4.97 -8.26
CA ALA A 537 -31.80 3.69 -8.37
C ALA A 537 -31.32 2.87 -9.59
N LEU A 538 -31.51 1.55 -9.53
CA LEU A 538 -31.38 0.73 -10.72
C LEU A 538 -32.54 0.99 -11.68
N PRO A 539 -32.32 0.89 -13.00
CA PRO A 539 -33.39 1.03 -13.99
C PRO A 539 -34.44 -0.09 -13.91
N ALA A 540 -34.09 -1.24 -13.33
CA ALA A 540 -34.98 -2.37 -13.11
C ALA A 540 -34.58 -3.16 -11.85
N GLU A 541 -35.54 -3.86 -11.28
CA GLU A 541 -35.33 -4.74 -10.13
C GLU A 541 -34.38 -5.91 -10.47
N PRO A 542 -33.47 -6.32 -9.56
CA PRO A 542 -32.53 -7.41 -9.79
C PRO A 542 -33.16 -8.72 -10.29
N ALA A 543 -34.32 -9.09 -9.76
CA ALA A 543 -35.03 -10.30 -10.19
C ALA A 543 -35.50 -10.21 -11.65
N ALA A 544 -36.00 -9.05 -12.07
CA ALA A 544 -36.42 -8.81 -13.45
C ALA A 544 -35.22 -8.81 -14.41
N LEU A 545 -34.07 -8.30 -13.96
CA LEU A 545 -32.83 -8.33 -14.72
C LEU A 545 -32.30 -9.76 -14.94
N ALA A 546 -32.39 -10.62 -13.91
CA ALA A 546 -31.89 -12.00 -14.00
C ALA A 546 -32.86 -12.97 -14.68
N ALA A 547 -34.17 -12.68 -14.66
CA ALA A 547 -35.23 -13.57 -15.15
C ALA A 547 -35.00 -14.18 -16.55
N PRO A 548 -34.47 -13.46 -17.56
CA PRO A 548 -34.23 -14.04 -18.89
C PRO A 548 -33.17 -15.14 -18.94
N ALA A 549 -32.35 -15.27 -17.90
CA ALA A 549 -31.28 -16.28 -17.81
C ALA A 549 -31.40 -17.18 -16.58
N ALA A 550 -32.31 -16.88 -15.64
CA ALA A 550 -32.48 -17.64 -14.41
C ALA A 550 -32.88 -19.09 -14.70
N VAL A 551 -32.32 -20.03 -13.94
CA VAL A 551 -32.59 -21.47 -14.07
C VAL A 551 -32.99 -22.02 -12.72
N THR A 552 -34.13 -22.70 -12.68
CA THR A 552 -34.66 -23.38 -11.50
C THR A 552 -34.08 -24.79 -11.42
N ALA A 553 -33.81 -25.27 -10.21
CA ALA A 553 -33.38 -26.65 -10.04
C ALA A 553 -34.54 -27.62 -10.37
N PRO A 554 -34.27 -28.79 -10.98
CA PRO A 554 -35.30 -29.79 -11.23
C PRO A 554 -35.86 -30.34 -9.90
N ALA A 555 -37.18 -30.52 -9.84
CA ALA A 555 -37.88 -31.01 -8.65
C ALA A 555 -37.50 -32.46 -8.26
N ASP A 556 -37.04 -33.26 -9.23
CA ASP A 556 -36.70 -34.68 -9.04
C ASP A 556 -35.22 -34.92 -8.63
N GLY A 557 -34.44 -33.85 -8.39
CA GLY A 557 -33.06 -33.95 -7.93
C GLY A 557 -32.96 -34.41 -6.47
N ALA A 558 -31.83 -34.99 -6.06
CA ALA A 558 -31.57 -35.31 -4.66
C ALA A 558 -31.67 -34.02 -3.83
N ALA A 559 -32.63 -33.96 -2.90
CA ALA A 559 -32.86 -32.80 -2.04
C ALA A 559 -31.62 -32.39 -1.23
N ASP A 560 -30.71 -33.34 -1.00
CA ASP A 560 -29.46 -33.19 -0.25
C ASP A 560 -28.24 -32.91 -1.15
N ALA A 561 -28.44 -32.54 -2.42
CA ALA A 561 -27.32 -32.26 -3.32
C ALA A 561 -26.60 -30.95 -3.00
N VAL A 562 -25.27 -30.95 -3.10
CA VAL A 562 -24.45 -29.76 -2.91
C VAL A 562 -24.43 -28.94 -4.21
N ASP A 563 -24.81 -27.67 -4.12
CA ASP A 563 -24.76 -26.72 -5.23
C ASP A 563 -23.35 -26.15 -5.39
N VAL A 564 -22.71 -26.48 -6.51
CA VAL A 564 -21.37 -25.99 -6.87
C VAL A 564 -21.49 -25.09 -8.10
N VAL A 565 -21.00 -23.86 -8.03
CA VAL A 565 -21.09 -22.87 -9.09
C VAL A 565 -19.71 -22.67 -9.72
N LEU A 566 -19.62 -22.83 -11.04
CA LEU A 566 -18.44 -22.51 -11.85
C LEU A 566 -18.74 -21.30 -12.74
N LEU A 567 -17.87 -20.29 -12.67
CA LEU A 567 -18.00 -19.00 -13.38
C LEU A 567 -16.84 -18.80 -14.38
N PRO A 568 -16.76 -19.61 -15.45
CA PRO A 568 -15.59 -19.68 -16.33
C PRO A 568 -15.32 -18.35 -17.04
N LYS A 569 -14.04 -17.96 -17.10
CA LYS A 569 -13.54 -16.93 -18.01
C LYS A 569 -13.50 -17.50 -19.44
N ARG A 570 -13.44 -16.62 -20.43
CA ARG A 570 -13.42 -17.00 -21.86
C ARG A 570 -12.31 -18.01 -22.19
N GLY A 571 -11.11 -17.86 -21.62
CA GLY A 571 -9.98 -18.76 -21.83
C GLY A 571 -10.11 -20.11 -21.10
N GLU A 572 -10.98 -20.20 -20.09
CA GLU A 572 -11.19 -21.41 -19.27
C GLU A 572 -12.28 -22.31 -19.86
N LEU A 573 -13.13 -21.80 -20.76
CA LEU A 573 -14.22 -22.56 -21.39
C LEU A 573 -13.80 -23.93 -21.97
N PRO A 574 -12.62 -24.09 -22.62
CA PRO A 574 -12.17 -25.41 -23.10
C PRO A 574 -11.90 -26.43 -21.98
N HIS A 575 -11.61 -25.97 -20.76
CA HIS A 575 -11.20 -26.79 -19.62
C HIS A 575 -12.33 -27.03 -18.60
N VAL A 576 -13.50 -26.42 -18.79
CA VAL A 576 -14.65 -26.60 -17.88
C VAL A 576 -15.07 -28.07 -17.79
N GLY A 577 -15.07 -28.81 -18.92
CA GLY A 577 -15.40 -30.24 -18.90
C GLY A 577 -14.43 -31.07 -18.05
N GLU A 578 -13.16 -30.68 -18.04
CA GLU A 578 -12.10 -31.31 -17.22
C GLU A 578 -12.31 -31.00 -15.74
N ALA A 579 -12.61 -29.74 -15.40
CA ALA A 579 -12.91 -29.32 -14.03
C ALA A 579 -14.16 -30.03 -13.46
N VAL A 580 -15.24 -30.12 -14.25
CA VAL A 580 -16.47 -30.83 -13.85
C VAL A 580 -16.19 -32.31 -13.62
N ARG A 581 -15.36 -32.94 -14.47
CA ARG A 581 -14.93 -34.33 -14.26
C ARG A 581 -14.15 -34.50 -12.97
N ALA A 582 -13.19 -33.59 -12.69
CA ALA A 582 -12.42 -33.64 -11.46
C ALA A 582 -13.32 -33.53 -10.21
N LEU A 583 -14.37 -32.70 -10.27
CA LEU A 583 -15.39 -32.61 -9.21
C LEU A 583 -16.19 -33.90 -9.05
N ASP A 584 -16.67 -34.49 -10.16
CA ASP A 584 -17.43 -35.75 -10.13
C ASP A 584 -16.62 -36.91 -9.53
N VAL A 585 -15.32 -36.97 -9.82
CA VAL A 585 -14.40 -37.96 -9.25
C VAL A 585 -14.18 -37.75 -7.75
N ALA A 586 -14.11 -36.49 -7.29
CA ALA A 586 -13.95 -36.16 -5.88
C ALA A 586 -15.27 -36.27 -5.07
N ALA A 587 -16.41 -36.27 -5.73
CA ALA A 587 -17.73 -36.25 -5.10
C ALA A 587 -18.02 -37.52 -4.29
N THR A 588 -18.28 -37.36 -2.99
CA THR A 588 -18.85 -38.46 -2.17
C THR A 588 -20.37 -38.32 -1.99
N THR A 589 -20.88 -37.10 -2.11
CA THR A 589 -22.30 -36.73 -2.03
C THR A 589 -22.84 -36.32 -3.42
N PRO A 590 -24.17 -36.29 -3.63
CA PRO A 590 -24.74 -35.79 -4.88
C PRO A 590 -24.38 -34.31 -5.14
N LEU A 591 -24.00 -33.98 -6.37
CA LEU A 591 -23.63 -32.62 -6.78
C LEU A 591 -24.59 -32.05 -7.83
N ARG A 592 -24.91 -30.77 -7.69
CA ARG A 592 -25.50 -29.93 -8.73
C ARG A 592 -24.49 -28.88 -9.16
N VAL A 593 -23.87 -29.09 -10.32
CA VAL A 593 -22.86 -28.18 -10.86
C VAL A 593 -23.52 -27.17 -11.79
N TRP A 594 -23.52 -25.90 -11.38
CA TRP A 594 -24.07 -24.77 -12.11
C TRP A 594 -22.98 -24.08 -12.92
N LEU A 595 -23.04 -24.20 -14.24
CA LEU A 595 -22.17 -23.49 -15.17
C LEU A 595 -22.80 -22.15 -15.51
N VAL A 596 -22.30 -21.06 -14.92
CA VAL A 596 -22.87 -19.72 -15.03
C VAL A 596 -21.96 -18.82 -15.86
N GLY A 597 -22.50 -18.21 -16.91
CA GLY A 597 -21.77 -17.18 -17.66
C GLY A 597 -22.02 -17.18 -19.17
N PRO A 598 -21.33 -16.30 -19.91
CA PRO A 598 -21.44 -16.26 -21.36
C PRO A 598 -20.76 -17.48 -21.99
N GLY A 599 -21.43 -18.13 -22.94
CA GLY A 599 -20.85 -19.25 -23.70
C GLY A 599 -20.94 -20.64 -23.06
N VAL A 600 -21.38 -20.72 -21.79
CA VAL A 600 -21.54 -22.00 -21.07
C VAL A 600 -22.55 -22.95 -21.75
N ALA A 601 -23.47 -22.44 -22.56
CA ALA A 601 -24.39 -23.27 -23.35
C ALA A 601 -23.67 -24.23 -24.33
N ARG A 602 -22.45 -23.89 -24.76
CA ARG A 602 -21.69 -24.64 -25.78
C ARG A 602 -20.58 -25.52 -25.21
N VAL A 603 -20.36 -25.48 -23.90
CA VAL A 603 -19.28 -26.24 -23.25
C VAL A 603 -19.62 -27.74 -23.30
N SER A 604 -18.72 -28.56 -23.84
CA SER A 604 -18.87 -30.01 -23.76
C SER A 604 -18.55 -30.49 -22.35
N VAL A 605 -19.38 -31.38 -21.81
CA VAL A 605 -19.17 -32.02 -20.50
C VAL A 605 -19.10 -33.53 -20.76
N PRO A 606 -18.11 -34.24 -20.20
CA PRO A 606 -17.97 -35.68 -20.37
C PRO A 606 -19.12 -36.46 -19.71
N GLU A 607 -19.17 -37.78 -19.92
CA GLU A 607 -20.06 -38.66 -19.17
C GLU A 607 -19.66 -38.65 -17.69
N LEU A 608 -20.62 -38.34 -16.80
CA LEU A 608 -20.42 -38.22 -15.35
C LEU A 608 -21.10 -39.38 -14.61
N SER A 609 -20.77 -39.56 -13.34
CA SER A 609 -21.51 -40.47 -12.48
C SER A 609 -22.97 -40.01 -12.29
N SER A 610 -23.85 -40.93 -11.89
CA SER A 610 -25.26 -40.61 -11.61
C SER A 610 -25.46 -39.66 -10.42
N ARG A 611 -24.40 -39.39 -9.65
CA ARG A 611 -24.41 -38.47 -8.50
C ARG A 611 -24.23 -37.00 -8.91
N THR A 612 -23.70 -36.73 -10.10
CA THR A 612 -23.39 -35.37 -10.54
C THR A 612 -24.31 -34.96 -11.67
N SER A 613 -25.03 -33.86 -11.47
CA SER A 613 -25.85 -33.21 -12.49
C SER A 613 -25.25 -31.87 -12.87
N VAL A 614 -25.40 -31.49 -14.14
CA VAL A 614 -24.88 -30.20 -14.65
C VAL A 614 -26.02 -29.36 -15.19
N LEU A 615 -26.16 -28.16 -14.63
CA LEU A 615 -27.10 -27.14 -15.07
C LEU A 615 -26.33 -26.00 -15.71
N ARG A 616 -26.89 -25.43 -16.78
CA ARG A 616 -26.25 -24.33 -17.52
C ARG A 616 -27.11 -23.09 -17.38
N VAL A 617 -26.48 -21.99 -17.05
CA VAL A 617 -27.10 -20.67 -16.88
C VAL A 617 -26.43 -19.71 -17.87
N PRO A 618 -26.84 -19.72 -19.16
CA PRO A 618 -26.22 -18.88 -20.18
C PRO A 618 -26.64 -17.42 -19.96
N THR A 619 -25.70 -16.58 -19.54
CA THR A 619 -25.99 -15.16 -19.26
C THR A 619 -25.81 -14.25 -20.49
N GLY A 620 -25.67 -14.84 -21.69
CA GLY A 620 -25.42 -14.09 -22.92
C GLY A 620 -26.62 -13.26 -23.42
N SER A 621 -27.82 -13.55 -22.91
CA SER A 621 -29.04 -12.79 -23.17
C SER A 621 -29.23 -11.58 -22.26
N LEU A 622 -28.43 -11.44 -21.20
CA LEU A 622 -28.55 -10.35 -20.24
C LEU A 622 -27.97 -9.06 -20.83
N ASP A 623 -28.80 -8.02 -20.94
CA ASP A 623 -28.36 -6.69 -21.37
C ASP A 623 -27.76 -5.90 -20.20
N LEU A 624 -26.58 -6.35 -19.75
CA LEU A 624 -25.81 -5.65 -18.73
C LEU A 624 -25.30 -4.28 -19.22
N GLY A 625 -25.23 -4.09 -20.55
CA GLY A 625 -24.85 -2.82 -21.17
C GLY A 625 -25.91 -1.73 -20.94
N ALA A 626 -27.20 -2.08 -20.97
CA ALA A 626 -28.29 -1.16 -20.61
C ALA A 626 -28.20 -0.66 -19.16
N LEU A 627 -27.49 -1.37 -18.27
CA LEU A 627 -27.20 -0.93 -16.91
C LEU A 627 -25.93 -0.08 -16.80
N GLY A 628 -25.25 0.22 -17.92
CA GLY A 628 -23.96 0.91 -17.92
C GLY A 628 -22.80 0.05 -17.44
N LEU A 629 -22.97 -1.28 -17.39
CA LEU A 629 -21.94 -2.22 -16.95
C LEU A 629 -21.19 -2.82 -18.14
N VAL A 630 -19.88 -2.99 -18.00
CA VAL A 630 -19.02 -3.61 -19.02
C VAL A 630 -18.68 -5.05 -18.67
N PRO A 631 -18.40 -5.94 -19.67
CA PRO A 631 -18.13 -7.35 -19.41
C PRO A 631 -16.99 -7.61 -18.41
N ALA A 632 -15.97 -6.75 -18.40
CA ALA A 632 -14.83 -6.85 -17.48
C ALA A 632 -15.22 -6.77 -16.00
N GLN A 633 -16.37 -6.17 -15.67
CA GLN A 633 -16.86 -6.06 -14.29
C GLN A 633 -17.48 -7.35 -13.75
N ARG A 634 -17.70 -8.36 -14.61
CA ARG A 634 -18.22 -9.69 -14.22
C ARG A 634 -19.52 -9.65 -13.39
N ALA A 635 -20.47 -8.77 -13.75
CA ALA A 635 -21.72 -8.56 -12.98
C ALA A 635 -22.59 -9.81 -12.77
N HIS A 636 -22.38 -10.88 -13.54
CA HIS A 636 -23.03 -12.17 -13.31
C HIS A 636 -22.69 -12.79 -11.93
N HIS A 637 -21.53 -12.45 -11.33
CA HIS A 637 -21.21 -12.82 -9.94
C HIS A 637 -22.18 -12.18 -8.94
N ALA A 638 -22.41 -10.87 -9.06
CA ALA A 638 -23.34 -10.14 -8.19
C ALA A 638 -24.81 -10.58 -8.39
N LEU A 639 -25.14 -11.14 -9.56
CA LEU A 639 -26.46 -11.64 -9.93
C LEU A 639 -26.75 -13.08 -9.49
N LEU A 640 -25.76 -13.82 -8.96
CA LEU A 640 -25.95 -15.21 -8.52
C LEU A 640 -27.20 -15.43 -7.65
N PRO A 641 -27.54 -14.56 -6.67
CA PRO A 641 -28.73 -14.77 -5.84
C PRO A 641 -30.05 -14.80 -6.63
N HIS A 642 -30.10 -14.19 -7.83
CA HIS A 642 -31.29 -14.16 -8.68
C HIS A 642 -31.19 -15.02 -9.94
N LEU A 643 -29.98 -15.41 -10.35
CA LEU A 643 -29.78 -16.40 -11.41
C LEU A 643 -30.11 -17.83 -10.95
N LEU A 644 -29.97 -18.07 -9.64
CA LEU A 644 -30.25 -19.33 -8.95
C LEU A 644 -31.36 -19.11 -7.90
N PRO A 645 -32.61 -18.84 -8.32
CA PRO A 645 -33.67 -18.38 -7.41
C PRO A 645 -34.06 -19.40 -6.34
N ASP A 646 -33.94 -20.69 -6.63
CA ASP A 646 -34.33 -21.79 -5.72
C ASP A 646 -33.12 -22.40 -4.97
N VAL A 647 -31.95 -21.76 -5.08
CA VAL A 647 -30.74 -22.19 -4.37
C VAL A 647 -30.53 -21.24 -3.20
N ASP A 648 -30.53 -21.80 -2.00
CA ASP A 648 -30.31 -21.03 -0.76
C ASP A 648 -28.84 -20.93 -0.39
N ARG A 649 -28.05 -21.96 -0.69
CA ARG A 649 -26.61 -22.00 -0.42
C ARG A 649 -25.86 -22.57 -1.61
N ALA A 650 -24.68 -22.01 -1.91
CA ALA A 650 -23.83 -22.48 -3.00
C ALA A 650 -22.35 -22.37 -2.65
N VAL A 651 -21.54 -23.29 -3.17
CA VAL A 651 -20.08 -23.23 -3.17
C VAL A 651 -19.62 -22.71 -4.53
N VAL A 652 -18.90 -21.61 -4.58
CA VAL A 652 -18.26 -21.11 -5.81
C VAL A 652 -16.86 -21.68 -5.90
N LEU A 653 -16.52 -22.31 -7.02
CA LEU A 653 -15.19 -22.83 -7.29
C LEU A 653 -14.64 -22.29 -8.63
N PRO A 654 -13.32 -22.09 -8.73
CA PRO A 654 -12.68 -21.71 -10.00
C PRO A 654 -12.49 -22.94 -10.91
N VAL A 655 -12.30 -22.70 -12.21
CA VAL A 655 -12.12 -23.79 -13.20
C VAL A 655 -10.73 -24.41 -13.10
N ASP A 656 -9.74 -23.58 -12.79
CA ASP A 656 -8.34 -23.91 -12.53
C ASP A 656 -8.12 -24.38 -11.08
N ALA A 657 -8.98 -25.27 -10.59
CA ALA A 657 -8.81 -25.93 -9.30
C ALA A 657 -9.14 -27.41 -9.35
N VAL A 658 -8.56 -28.14 -8.40
CA VAL A 658 -8.83 -29.54 -8.14
C VAL A 658 -9.20 -29.71 -6.68
N VAL A 659 -10.33 -30.39 -6.44
CA VAL A 659 -10.76 -30.77 -5.11
C VAL A 659 -10.10 -32.10 -4.73
N LEU A 660 -9.44 -32.11 -3.57
CA LEU A 660 -8.79 -33.28 -2.98
C LEU A 660 -9.59 -33.87 -1.82
N GLY A 661 -10.36 -33.04 -1.10
CA GLY A 661 -11.31 -33.44 -0.06
C GLY A 661 -12.74 -33.62 -0.58
N ASP A 662 -13.73 -33.66 0.32
CA ASP A 662 -15.15 -33.68 -0.03
C ASP A 662 -15.73 -32.26 -0.04
N VAL A 663 -16.25 -31.81 -1.19
CA VAL A 663 -16.87 -30.48 -1.32
C VAL A 663 -18.07 -30.29 -0.37
N ALA A 664 -18.70 -31.37 0.10
CA ALA A 664 -19.74 -31.29 1.13
C ALA A 664 -19.23 -30.70 2.44
N ASP A 665 -17.99 -30.98 2.84
CA ASP A 665 -17.38 -30.38 4.04
C ASP A 665 -17.24 -28.86 3.87
N LEU A 666 -16.86 -28.40 2.68
CA LEU A 666 -16.78 -26.98 2.34
C LEU A 666 -18.17 -26.33 2.33
N ALA A 667 -19.17 -26.99 1.74
CA ALA A 667 -20.55 -26.52 1.74
C ALA A 667 -21.18 -26.46 3.14
N ALA A 668 -20.72 -27.33 4.05
CA ALA A 668 -21.21 -27.42 5.42
C ALA A 668 -20.59 -26.39 6.38
N VAL A 669 -19.64 -25.56 5.93
CA VAL A 669 -19.07 -24.48 6.73
C VAL A 669 -20.19 -23.62 7.35
N ASP A 670 -20.09 -23.39 8.66
CA ASP A 670 -21.02 -22.56 9.39
C ASP A 670 -20.75 -21.08 9.08
N LEU A 671 -21.75 -20.40 8.51
CA LEU A 671 -21.66 -19.00 8.15
C LEU A 671 -22.03 -18.08 9.32
N GLY A 672 -22.60 -18.64 10.40
CA GLY A 672 -23.11 -17.88 11.53
C GLY A 672 -24.10 -16.81 11.06
N SER A 673 -23.78 -15.54 11.36
CA SER A 673 -24.57 -14.38 10.93
C SER A 673 -24.11 -13.75 9.61
N THR A 674 -23.09 -14.31 8.95
CA THR A 674 -22.53 -13.76 7.71
C THR A 674 -23.14 -14.43 6.48
N ALA A 675 -23.10 -13.75 5.33
CA ALA A 675 -23.63 -14.29 4.09
C ALA A 675 -22.56 -15.00 3.21
N VAL A 676 -21.29 -14.87 3.60
CA VAL A 676 -20.14 -15.25 2.77
C VAL A 676 -19.06 -15.85 3.65
N ALA A 677 -18.55 -17.03 3.27
CA ALA A 677 -17.24 -17.49 3.71
C ALA A 677 -16.22 -17.33 2.59
N ALA A 678 -15.06 -16.75 2.93
CA ALA A 678 -13.94 -16.58 2.02
C ALA A 678 -12.61 -16.64 2.77
N ARG A 679 -11.59 -17.17 2.11
CA ARG A 679 -10.23 -17.24 2.65
C ARG A 679 -9.59 -15.85 2.65
N HIS A 680 -8.80 -15.54 3.68
CA HIS A 680 -7.86 -14.42 3.60
C HIS A 680 -7.00 -14.49 2.33
N THR A 681 -6.77 -13.34 1.70
CA THR A 681 -6.01 -13.24 0.45
C THR A 681 -4.60 -13.83 0.57
N SER A 682 -4.26 -14.74 -0.34
CA SER A 682 -2.90 -15.26 -0.50
C SER A 682 -1.91 -14.24 -1.12
N HIS A 683 -2.39 -13.05 -1.51
CA HIS A 683 -1.55 -11.96 -2.02
C HIS A 683 -0.81 -11.18 -0.93
N ALA A 684 0.34 -10.60 -1.30
CA ALA A 684 1.22 -9.86 -0.40
C ALA A 684 0.65 -8.55 0.17
N ASP A 685 -0.35 -7.93 -0.47
CA ASP A 685 -1.04 -6.75 0.08
C ASP A 685 -2.43 -7.17 0.60
N PRO A 686 -2.58 -7.35 1.93
CA PRO A 686 -3.81 -7.84 2.51
C PRO A 686 -4.87 -6.74 2.68
N SER A 687 -4.60 -5.49 2.31
CA SER A 687 -5.48 -4.36 2.63
C SER A 687 -6.77 -4.34 1.77
N GLY A 688 -7.92 -4.53 2.42
CA GLY A 688 -9.25 -4.38 1.83
C GLY A 688 -9.51 -2.93 1.38
N PHE A 689 -9.12 -1.95 2.19
CA PHE A 689 -9.17 -0.55 1.77
C PHE A 689 -8.17 -0.27 0.65
N GLY A 690 -7.02 -0.94 0.62
CA GLY A 690 -6.05 -0.87 -0.46
C GLY A 690 -6.66 -1.29 -1.79
N LEU A 691 -7.40 -2.40 -1.80
CA LEU A 691 -8.16 -2.88 -2.93
C LEU A 691 -9.21 -1.86 -3.38
N LEU A 692 -10.08 -1.39 -2.48
CA LEU A 692 -11.15 -0.45 -2.81
C LEU A 692 -10.59 0.92 -3.24
N TYR A 693 -9.49 1.38 -2.66
CA TYR A 693 -8.87 2.65 -3.03
C TYR A 693 -8.21 2.59 -4.39
N ARG A 694 -7.58 1.46 -4.75
CA ARG A 694 -7.10 1.26 -6.13
C ARG A 694 -8.25 1.28 -7.13
N ALA A 695 -9.40 0.72 -6.75
CA ALA A 695 -10.61 0.75 -7.57
C ALA A 695 -11.05 2.20 -7.85
N ALA A 696 -11.14 3.02 -6.80
CA ALA A 696 -11.50 4.44 -6.89
C ALA A 696 -10.59 5.25 -7.83
N ARG A 697 -9.29 4.91 -7.93
CA ARG A 697 -8.35 5.60 -8.83
C ARG A 697 -8.68 5.45 -10.33
N ARG A 698 -9.55 4.51 -10.70
CA ARG A 698 -10.07 4.39 -12.09
C ARG A 698 -11.05 5.52 -12.44
N LEU A 699 -11.54 6.27 -11.46
CA LEU A 699 -12.42 7.43 -11.63
C LEU A 699 -11.60 8.72 -11.81
N ASP A 700 -10.48 8.65 -12.53
CA ASP A 700 -9.62 9.81 -12.79
C ASP A 700 -10.35 10.95 -13.50
N ASP A 701 -11.31 10.62 -14.36
CA ASP A 701 -12.20 11.52 -15.07
C ASP A 701 -13.44 11.95 -14.26
N ALA A 702 -13.64 11.39 -13.07
CA ALA A 702 -14.77 11.65 -12.18
C ALA A 702 -14.34 11.73 -10.70
N PRO A 703 -13.45 12.68 -10.32
CA PRO A 703 -12.85 12.73 -8.98
C PRO A 703 -13.88 12.94 -7.86
N ALA A 704 -14.96 13.69 -8.10
CA ALA A 704 -16.03 13.87 -7.12
C ALA A 704 -16.68 12.52 -6.74
N THR A 705 -16.96 11.67 -7.73
CA THR A 705 -17.47 10.31 -7.53
C THR A 705 -16.46 9.44 -6.77
N ALA A 706 -15.16 9.62 -7.01
CA ALA A 706 -14.13 8.93 -6.24
C ALA A 706 -14.12 9.34 -4.76
N TYR A 707 -14.29 10.63 -4.47
CA TYR A 707 -14.33 11.14 -3.09
C TYR A 707 -15.59 10.67 -2.35
N ASP A 708 -16.73 10.61 -3.04
CA ASP A 708 -17.94 9.99 -2.49
C ASP A 708 -17.75 8.49 -2.23
N PHE A 709 -16.99 7.80 -3.08
CA PHE A 709 -16.67 6.39 -2.86
C PHE A 709 -15.80 6.21 -1.60
N TYR A 710 -14.75 7.02 -1.41
CA TYR A 710 -13.93 6.98 -0.20
C TYR A 710 -14.76 7.20 1.06
N ARG A 711 -15.65 8.19 1.06
CA ARG A 711 -16.56 8.44 2.18
C ARG A 711 -17.46 7.23 2.44
N ARG A 712 -18.03 6.62 1.40
CA ARG A 712 -18.88 5.43 1.53
C ARG A 712 -18.12 4.22 2.08
N ILE A 713 -16.85 4.05 1.74
CA ILE A 713 -16.00 2.99 2.31
C ILE A 713 -15.88 3.18 3.82
N HIS A 714 -15.53 4.39 4.29
CA HIS A 714 -15.38 4.68 5.73
C HIS A 714 -16.70 4.71 6.51
N ALA A 715 -17.80 5.09 5.86
CA ALA A 715 -19.13 5.03 6.47
C ALA A 715 -19.62 3.58 6.64
N ARG A 716 -19.17 2.66 5.77
CA ARG A 716 -19.57 1.26 5.81
C ARG A 716 -18.66 0.41 6.70
N HIS A 717 -17.36 0.70 6.71
CA HIS A 717 -16.35 -0.07 7.45
C HIS A 717 -15.54 0.85 8.35
N VAL A 718 -15.51 0.50 9.65
CA VAL A 718 -14.82 1.26 10.70
C VAL A 718 -13.33 1.48 10.38
N PHE A 719 -12.65 0.44 9.89
CA PHE A 719 -11.23 0.49 9.58
C PHE A 719 -10.86 -0.48 8.45
N ASP A 720 -9.59 -0.44 8.05
CA ASP A 720 -9.04 -1.41 7.12
C ASP A 720 -9.23 -2.84 7.64
N PHE A 721 -9.43 -3.75 6.70
CA PHE A 721 -9.68 -5.17 6.98
C PHE A 721 -8.88 -6.02 6.02
N ASN A 722 -8.70 -7.28 6.38
CA ASN A 722 -8.05 -8.23 5.50
C ASN A 722 -8.93 -8.54 4.29
N ALA A 723 -8.43 -8.19 3.10
CA ALA A 723 -8.97 -8.61 1.82
C ALA A 723 -9.01 -10.15 1.72
N PHE A 724 -9.83 -10.65 0.81
CA PHE A 724 -10.06 -12.07 0.63
C PHE A 724 -10.03 -12.47 -0.84
N ASP A 725 -9.75 -13.75 -1.06
CA ASP A 725 -9.82 -14.36 -2.38
C ASP A 725 -11.30 -14.63 -2.70
N ALA A 726 -11.71 -14.29 -3.93
CA ALA A 726 -13.13 -14.31 -4.35
C ALA A 726 -13.43 -15.39 -5.39
N ASP A 727 -12.51 -16.33 -5.55
CA ASP A 727 -12.60 -17.43 -6.51
C ASP A 727 -13.13 -18.71 -5.85
N VAL A 728 -12.84 -18.93 -4.56
CA VAL A 728 -13.43 -19.97 -3.71
C VAL A 728 -14.29 -19.33 -2.62
N LEU A 729 -15.60 -19.56 -2.68
CA LEU A 729 -16.57 -18.95 -1.75
C LEU A 729 -17.61 -19.97 -1.27
N VAL A 730 -18.12 -19.79 -0.06
CA VAL A 730 -19.40 -20.38 0.36
C VAL A 730 -20.39 -19.23 0.54
N LEU A 731 -21.50 -19.27 -0.19
CA LEU A 731 -22.49 -18.20 -0.25
C LEU A 731 -23.82 -18.66 0.33
N ASP A 732 -24.39 -17.85 1.23
CA ASP A 732 -25.80 -17.89 1.57
C ASP A 732 -26.57 -16.98 0.61
N LEU A 733 -27.04 -17.55 -0.50
CA LEU A 733 -27.78 -16.82 -1.52
C LEU A 733 -29.12 -16.31 -1.00
N ALA A 734 -29.77 -17.02 -0.07
CA ALA A 734 -31.02 -16.58 0.54
C ALA A 734 -30.80 -15.30 1.37
N ARG A 735 -29.73 -15.27 2.16
CA ARG A 735 -29.35 -14.09 2.93
C ARG A 735 -28.94 -12.94 2.02
N LEU A 736 -28.15 -13.18 0.97
CA LEU A 736 -27.77 -12.14 0.00
C LEU A 736 -29.01 -11.53 -0.69
N ARG A 737 -30.04 -12.33 -1.01
CA ARG A 737 -31.34 -11.82 -1.48
C ARG A 737 -32.00 -10.94 -0.42
N ALA A 738 -32.09 -11.42 0.82
CA ALA A 738 -32.74 -10.70 1.93
C ALA A 738 -32.06 -9.37 2.27
N ASP A 739 -30.73 -9.30 2.18
CA ASP A 739 -29.94 -8.10 2.43
C ASP A 739 -29.96 -7.11 1.25
N GLY A 740 -30.57 -7.46 0.11
CA GLY A 740 -30.59 -6.61 -1.08
C GLY A 740 -29.22 -6.47 -1.76
N TYR A 741 -28.31 -7.44 -1.54
CA TYR A 741 -26.91 -7.41 -2.00
C TYR A 741 -26.79 -7.09 -3.50
N THR A 742 -27.59 -7.74 -4.34
CA THR A 742 -27.50 -7.57 -5.79
C THR A 742 -27.84 -6.16 -6.21
N ALA A 743 -28.88 -5.55 -5.63
CA ALA A 743 -29.24 -4.17 -5.95
C ALA A 743 -28.11 -3.20 -5.58
N GLU A 744 -27.62 -3.29 -4.34
CA GLU A 744 -26.52 -2.45 -3.86
C GLU A 744 -25.25 -2.62 -4.72
N SER A 745 -24.88 -3.86 -5.01
CA SER A 745 -23.67 -4.18 -5.75
C SER A 745 -23.73 -3.68 -7.18
N LEU A 746 -24.83 -3.88 -7.91
CA LEU A 746 -24.96 -3.42 -9.29
C LEU A 746 -24.91 -1.89 -9.39
N VAL A 747 -25.52 -1.19 -8.43
CA VAL A 747 -25.43 0.28 -8.37
C VAL A 747 -23.99 0.71 -8.08
N ALA A 748 -23.33 0.12 -7.07
CA ALA A 748 -21.94 0.44 -6.75
C ALA A 748 -20.99 0.16 -7.93
N MET A 749 -21.18 -0.96 -8.63
CA MET A 749 -20.43 -1.32 -9.83
C MET A 749 -20.60 -0.29 -10.94
N ARG A 750 -21.83 0.21 -11.15
CA ARG A 750 -22.10 1.26 -12.15
C ARG A 750 -21.48 2.59 -11.76
N GLU A 751 -21.81 3.10 -10.57
CA GLU A 751 -21.42 4.44 -10.14
C GLU A 751 -19.91 4.57 -9.91
N PHE A 752 -19.31 3.56 -9.26
CA PHE A 752 -17.90 3.60 -8.88
C PHE A 752 -16.99 2.84 -9.85
N ARG A 753 -17.55 2.29 -10.94
CA ARG A 753 -16.82 1.51 -11.96
C ARG A 753 -16.03 0.34 -11.37
N ILE A 754 -16.54 -0.24 -10.30
CA ILE A 754 -15.93 -1.39 -9.62
C ILE A 754 -16.44 -2.72 -10.21
N ASP A 755 -15.66 -3.78 -10.08
CA ASP A 755 -16.05 -5.13 -10.47
C ASP A 755 -16.80 -5.85 -9.33
N ALA A 756 -17.30 -7.05 -9.62
CA ALA A 756 -18.06 -7.82 -8.64
C ALA A 756 -17.22 -8.26 -7.42
N ARG A 757 -15.90 -8.45 -7.56
CA ARG A 757 -15.02 -8.78 -6.44
C ARG A 757 -14.91 -7.60 -5.49
N GLU A 758 -14.69 -6.41 -6.03
CA GLU A 758 -14.60 -5.16 -5.26
C GLU A 758 -15.96 -4.81 -4.63
N ALA A 759 -17.06 -5.04 -5.34
CA ALA A 759 -18.41 -4.87 -4.79
C ALA A 759 -18.69 -5.84 -3.62
N LEU A 760 -18.22 -7.09 -3.73
CA LEU A 760 -18.29 -8.06 -2.64
C LEU A 760 -17.46 -7.60 -1.43
N HIS A 761 -16.25 -7.07 -1.63
CA HIS A 761 -15.43 -6.48 -0.56
C HIS A 761 -16.09 -5.25 0.08
N LEU A 762 -16.74 -4.41 -0.72
CA LEU A 762 -17.50 -3.28 -0.19
C LEU A 762 -18.68 -3.77 0.66
N TYR A 763 -19.39 -4.81 0.23
CA TYR A 763 -20.53 -5.36 0.97
C TYR A 763 -20.10 -6.05 2.27
N THR A 764 -19.17 -7.02 2.21
CA THR A 764 -18.80 -7.85 3.37
C THR A 764 -17.82 -7.14 4.31
N GLY A 765 -16.82 -6.46 3.76
CA GLY A 765 -15.66 -5.96 4.53
C GLY A 765 -15.08 -7.00 5.49
N PRO A 766 -14.96 -6.69 6.79
CA PRO A 766 -14.51 -7.66 7.80
C PRO A 766 -15.59 -8.70 8.18
N HIS A 767 -16.86 -8.50 7.81
CA HIS A 767 -18.00 -9.33 8.24
C HIS A 767 -18.20 -10.55 7.32
N ARG A 768 -17.26 -11.48 7.37
CA ARG A 768 -17.31 -12.77 6.67
C ARG A 768 -16.87 -13.91 7.58
N THR A 769 -17.29 -15.12 7.26
CA THR A 769 -16.65 -16.32 7.83
C THR A 769 -15.30 -16.54 7.16
N GLU A 770 -14.24 -16.73 7.94
CA GLU A 770 -12.93 -17.07 7.40
C GLU A 770 -12.88 -18.54 7.00
N LEU A 771 -12.57 -18.82 5.72
CA LEU A 771 -12.32 -20.18 5.26
C LEU A 771 -10.90 -20.60 5.60
N ASP A 772 -10.74 -21.84 6.03
CA ASP A 772 -9.44 -22.48 6.23
C ASP A 772 -8.65 -22.50 4.90
N ALA A 773 -7.36 -22.18 4.97
CA ALA A 773 -6.45 -22.15 3.84
C ALA A 773 -6.37 -23.49 3.08
N VAL A 774 -6.69 -24.62 3.72
CA VAL A 774 -6.75 -25.93 3.05
C VAL A 774 -7.77 -25.97 1.90
N TRP A 775 -8.79 -25.10 1.91
CA TRP A 775 -9.86 -25.04 0.91
C TRP A 775 -9.58 -24.10 -0.26
N ASP A 776 -8.44 -23.40 -0.28
CA ASP A 776 -8.05 -22.56 -1.41
C ASP A 776 -6.52 -22.48 -1.49
N HIS A 777 -5.84 -23.63 -1.49
CA HIS A 777 -4.37 -23.66 -1.47
C HIS A 777 -3.82 -23.27 -2.84
N VAL A 778 -3.03 -22.18 -2.89
CA VAL A 778 -2.35 -21.67 -4.08
C VAL A 778 -0.87 -22.11 -4.06
N PRO A 779 -0.46 -23.11 -4.87
CA PRO A 779 0.86 -23.74 -4.78
C PRO A 779 2.07 -22.80 -4.92
N THR A 780 1.88 -21.66 -5.57
CA THR A 780 2.90 -20.66 -5.85
C THR A 780 2.96 -19.54 -4.79
N ARG A 781 2.02 -19.51 -3.84
CA ARG A 781 1.89 -18.46 -2.82
C ARG A 781 1.96 -18.99 -1.39
N ASP A 782 1.36 -20.16 -1.13
CA ASP A 782 1.25 -20.76 0.21
C ASP A 782 2.49 -21.55 0.62
N LEU A 783 2.52 -22.13 1.81
CA LEU A 783 3.63 -23.00 2.21
C LEU A 783 3.60 -24.32 1.41
N PRO A 784 4.71 -24.77 0.79
CA PRO A 784 4.71 -25.97 -0.06
C PRO A 784 4.25 -27.26 0.61
N ASP A 785 4.42 -27.36 1.92
CA ASP A 785 4.09 -28.49 2.78
C ASP A 785 2.76 -28.34 3.51
N ALA A 786 2.01 -27.25 3.29
CA ALA A 786 0.67 -27.10 3.85
C ALA A 786 -0.27 -28.16 3.28
N GLU A 787 -1.10 -28.74 4.16
CA GLU A 787 -2.18 -29.61 3.76
C GLU A 787 -3.15 -28.87 2.82
N ALA A 788 -3.71 -29.59 1.85
CA ALA A 788 -4.66 -29.03 0.90
C ALA A 788 -5.81 -30.00 0.68
N ARG A 789 -7.03 -29.49 0.84
CA ARG A 789 -8.28 -30.13 0.43
C ARG A 789 -8.77 -29.59 -0.91
N LEU A 790 -8.27 -28.44 -1.35
CA LEU A 790 -8.45 -27.89 -2.68
C LEU A 790 -7.16 -27.21 -3.12
N VAL A 791 -6.75 -27.46 -4.35
CA VAL A 791 -5.58 -26.82 -4.98
C VAL A 791 -6.07 -25.90 -6.09
N HIS A 792 -5.70 -24.63 -6.02
CA HIS A 792 -6.14 -23.58 -6.94
C HIS A 792 -4.92 -22.93 -7.61
N TRP A 793 -4.84 -23.03 -8.93
CA TRP A 793 -3.79 -22.39 -9.73
C TRP A 793 -4.12 -20.93 -10.06
N ALA A 794 -4.26 -20.10 -9.02
CA ALA A 794 -4.73 -18.71 -9.10
C ALA A 794 -3.83 -17.77 -9.94
N ASP A 795 -2.55 -18.11 -10.09
CA ASP A 795 -1.58 -17.32 -10.86
C ASP A 795 -1.70 -17.54 -12.38
N PRO A 796 -1.08 -16.69 -13.23
CA PRO A 796 -1.31 -16.72 -14.68
C PRO A 796 -0.99 -18.05 -15.38
N VAL A 797 0.02 -18.79 -14.90
CA VAL A 797 0.40 -20.10 -15.47
C VAL A 797 -0.55 -21.17 -14.94
N LYS A 798 -1.22 -21.86 -15.84
CA LYS A 798 -2.25 -22.87 -15.54
C LYS A 798 -1.70 -24.28 -15.70
N PRO A 799 -2.31 -25.29 -15.06
CA PRO A 799 -1.82 -26.68 -15.12
C PRO A 799 -1.96 -27.33 -16.51
N TRP A 800 -2.67 -26.68 -17.45
CA TRP A 800 -2.81 -27.11 -18.84
C TRP A 800 -1.91 -26.33 -19.81
N ASP A 801 -1.12 -25.37 -19.33
CA ASP A 801 -0.18 -24.63 -20.17
C ASP A 801 1.11 -25.44 -20.41
N ASP A 802 1.93 -25.02 -21.38
CA ASP A 802 3.22 -25.66 -21.67
C ASP A 802 4.27 -25.44 -20.58
N ALA A 803 4.14 -24.36 -19.79
CA ALA A 803 5.06 -24.03 -18.71
C ALA A 803 4.72 -24.81 -17.44
N TYR A 804 5.74 -25.30 -16.73
CA TYR A 804 5.53 -26.04 -15.49
C TYR A 804 4.96 -25.14 -14.39
N VAL A 805 3.99 -25.66 -13.64
CA VAL A 805 3.50 -25.06 -12.39
C VAL A 805 3.44 -26.10 -11.27
N ALA A 806 3.76 -25.68 -10.04
CA ALA A 806 3.75 -26.56 -8.89
C ALA A 806 2.41 -27.33 -8.75
N ARG A 807 2.54 -28.63 -8.51
CA ARG A 807 1.45 -29.61 -8.32
C ARG A 807 0.54 -29.86 -9.54
N GLN A 808 0.94 -29.46 -10.75
CA GLN A 808 0.13 -29.71 -11.97
C GLN A 808 -0.18 -31.19 -12.25
N ASP A 809 0.62 -32.10 -11.69
CA ASP A 809 0.37 -33.54 -11.72
C ASP A 809 -1.01 -33.92 -11.12
N LEU A 810 -1.48 -33.17 -10.11
CA LEU A 810 -2.81 -33.37 -9.52
C LEU A 810 -3.94 -33.10 -10.51
N TRP A 811 -3.80 -32.05 -11.35
CA TRP A 811 -4.75 -31.77 -12.44
C TRP A 811 -4.80 -32.93 -13.42
N HIS A 812 -3.64 -33.32 -13.96
CA HIS A 812 -3.57 -34.39 -14.93
C HIS A 812 -4.06 -35.74 -14.38
N ALA A 813 -3.76 -36.06 -13.11
CA ALA A 813 -4.25 -37.27 -12.47
C ALA A 813 -5.78 -37.27 -12.38
N ARG A 814 -6.40 -36.21 -11.86
CA ARG A 814 -7.86 -36.13 -11.68
C ARG A 814 -8.62 -36.07 -12.99
N VAL A 815 -8.10 -35.35 -13.98
CA VAL A 815 -8.75 -35.21 -15.28
C VAL A 815 -8.65 -36.52 -16.08
N THR A 816 -7.73 -37.44 -15.75
CA THR A 816 -7.60 -38.73 -16.43
C THR A 816 -8.22 -39.91 -15.65
N GLU A 817 -8.50 -39.75 -14.36
CA GLU A 817 -9.04 -40.78 -13.45
C GLU A 817 -10.41 -41.34 -13.92
N PRO A 818 -10.57 -42.67 -14.06
CA PRO A 818 -11.81 -43.27 -14.57
C PRO A 818 -12.98 -43.06 -13.61
N THR A 819 -14.14 -42.68 -14.16
CA THR A 819 -15.37 -42.50 -13.37
C THR A 819 -15.83 -43.83 -12.78
N VAL A 820 -15.96 -43.91 -11.45
CA VAL A 820 -16.45 -45.10 -10.76
C VAL A 820 -17.95 -45.25 -11.04
N ARG A 821 -18.33 -46.20 -11.89
CA ARG A 821 -19.73 -46.62 -12.06
C ARG A 821 -20.15 -47.41 -10.82
N VAL A 822 -20.93 -46.79 -9.94
CA VAL A 822 -21.63 -47.53 -8.89
C VAL A 822 -22.63 -48.45 -9.60
N ALA A 823 -22.45 -49.77 -9.46
CA ALA A 823 -23.43 -50.73 -9.95
C ALA A 823 -24.76 -50.47 -9.23
N SER A 824 -25.83 -50.31 -10.02
CA SER A 824 -27.20 -50.03 -9.61
C SER A 824 -27.73 -50.96 -8.53
#